data_AF-A0A931ZEM7-F1
#
_entry.id   AF-A0A931ZEM7-F1
#
_cell.length_a   1.000
_cell.length_b   1.000
_cell.length_c   1.000
_cell.angle_alpha   90.00
_cell.angle_beta   90.00
_cell.angle_gamma   90.00
#
_symmetry.space_group_name_H-M   'P 1'
#
loop_
_entity.id
_entity.type
_entity.pdbx_description
1 polymer ?
#
loop_
_entity_poly.entity_id
_entity_poly.type
_entity_poly.pdbx_seq_one_letter_code
_entity_poly.pdbx_strand_id
1 'polypeptide(L)'
;MNTFVFRSFVVSFALSGGLFISSAVALADHAPSSCLACAQVSAVATAEVENEDVANALLVDVEVSAKDLGIKEPKLLPDSPFYFFKEIGRGVQKVFTIDPVKDAELDLKFASERVVEAKKLTEKYEKTKSNRAKNAAANSLKEYAEELKDIRDTAGDIQKEKADDPAKVDQFLDRLADRQMKFTKLLDVVEEKLPEDAFAIARQAKEEAISHAATALLQVEDTPENVAERLSNAAARQEGSALKDFKNLKVLKALADKVPDEAKPALERAAQNTLARLTTAIENLPEEVRASRFREYVAAVPGDKTEHVKILDEIKARVNVADIIKEADLMREKAIQQFEEKFKQFSSPEARKAMLLRVENGDPEDLRVFEQIKAAVPQEVKQEIQKHQNDSIQKFKERFVDDPNAQRRAEKAQVLMEKVRENPDPATFGALEQLYQELPAEQKSYVDNLKRAGQEEFEKRFRQEGSKFLDRITTTAPDDVAIFKQFSQQAPPEFQQVFSQALYRQTDRIAEHVGRLAEEPELFERFRAKFEERPEIKAEIEIRHRNFDSQIQEAQEGVKDRALDQLNEIKSLREKLTQGGEDSRNVQQQLSNIDRLIQESETAFSQGKFGEAFGRARAGTAQGKAIERFQGRPEERGRGGEGTEQRLIGPPEPGKEGAERRGEEEHFLIDPSKARERLQEFQPPKPGEFQPLQPREGTSLPGELPSRIMPPTESTLPPLQLKEPFQPTQQPQQFQPVQPTQQIQQTEPIQQFQPIQQFQPIQQTQPTQQFQASEPAPTQSAPPPPPPSGSIFEVFKRLY
;
A
#
# COMPACT_ATOMS: atom_id res chain seq x y z
N MET A 1 -23.77 19.83 58.39
CA MET A 1 -22.79 19.80 59.51
C MET A 1 -21.77 18.71 59.22
N ASN A 2 -20.49 19.06 59.32
CA ASN A 2 -19.26 18.27 59.14
C ASN A 2 -19.40 16.78 59.56
N THR A 3 -18.72 15.78 58.96
CA THR A 3 -17.25 15.66 58.88
C THR A 3 -16.84 14.51 57.93
N PHE A 4 -15.71 14.70 57.25
CA PHE A 4 -14.88 13.79 56.46
C PHE A 4 -14.37 12.55 57.22
N VAL A 5 -14.22 11.38 56.56
CA VAL A 5 -13.02 10.50 56.61
C VAL A 5 -12.93 9.65 55.33
N PHE A 6 -11.80 9.77 54.64
CA PHE A 6 -11.34 8.98 53.49
C PHE A 6 -10.42 7.86 53.98
N ARG A 7 -10.49 6.64 53.42
CA ARG A 7 -9.51 5.57 53.64
C ARG A 7 -8.84 5.19 52.32
N SER A 8 -7.57 5.56 52.20
CA SER A 8 -6.66 5.12 51.14
C SER A 8 -6.01 3.79 51.52
N PHE A 9 -5.88 2.87 50.56
CA PHE A 9 -4.96 1.74 50.63
C PHE A 9 -3.93 1.92 49.51
N VAL A 10 -2.67 2.14 49.92
CA VAL A 10 -1.49 2.24 49.07
C VAL A 10 -0.80 0.87 49.13
N VAL A 11 -0.54 0.25 47.98
CA VAL A 11 0.33 -0.93 47.85
C VAL A 11 1.69 -0.44 47.38
N SER A 12 2.69 -0.66 48.23
CA SER A 12 4.10 -0.38 47.99
C SER A 12 4.71 -1.42 47.02
N PHE A 13 5.46 -0.95 46.02
CA PHE A 13 6.48 -1.74 45.33
C PHE A 13 7.85 -1.17 45.70
N ALA A 14 8.68 -2.01 46.32
CA ALA A 14 10.04 -1.68 46.75
C ALA A 14 11.01 -1.91 45.58
N LEU A 15 11.69 -0.86 45.15
CA LEU A 15 12.88 -0.89 44.30
C LEU A 15 14.07 -0.52 45.19
N SER A 16 14.90 -1.51 45.52
CA SER A 16 16.15 -1.32 46.26
C SER A 16 17.28 -2.01 45.51
N GLY A 17 18.22 -1.21 44.98
CA GLY A 17 19.41 -1.71 44.30
C GLY A 17 20.27 -0.60 43.68
N GLY A 18 20.46 0.52 44.36
CA GLY A 18 21.42 1.56 43.97
C GLY A 18 22.79 1.30 44.60
N LEU A 19 23.75 0.87 43.80
CA LEU A 19 25.15 0.73 44.19
C LEU A 19 25.89 2.03 43.88
N PHE A 20 26.17 2.81 44.92
CA PHE A 20 27.08 3.96 44.87
C PHE A 20 28.52 3.45 44.72
N ILE A 21 29.21 3.86 43.65
CA ILE A 21 30.68 3.84 43.60
C ILE A 21 31.15 5.27 43.40
N SER A 22 31.58 5.90 44.50
CA SER A 22 32.53 7.00 44.48
C SER A 22 33.93 6.41 44.40
N SER A 23 34.76 6.86 43.45
CA SER A 23 36.22 6.77 43.55
C SER A 23 36.88 7.80 42.65
N ALA A 24 38.01 8.29 43.15
CA ALA A 24 38.73 9.47 42.71
C ALA A 24 39.49 9.27 41.38
N VAL A 25 39.62 10.37 40.65
CA VAL A 25 40.53 10.50 39.51
C VAL A 25 41.95 10.65 40.06
N ALA A 26 42.81 9.68 39.74
CA ALA A 26 44.26 9.81 39.79
C ALA A 26 44.82 9.44 38.41
N LEU A 27 45.64 10.36 37.88
CA LEU A 27 46.35 10.28 36.62
C LEU A 27 47.36 9.13 36.62
N ALA A 28 47.33 8.28 35.59
CA ALA A 28 48.50 7.55 35.12
C ALA A 28 48.32 7.15 33.65
N ASP A 29 49.29 7.56 32.83
CA ASP A 29 49.51 7.13 31.45
C ASP A 29 49.68 5.61 31.35
N HIS A 30 48.95 4.95 30.46
CA HIS A 30 49.44 3.90 29.54
C HIS A 30 48.35 3.45 28.53
N ALA A 31 48.84 3.05 27.36
CA ALA A 31 48.19 2.77 26.06
C ALA A 31 46.81 2.04 26.04
N PRO A 32 45.99 2.24 24.99
CA PRO A 32 44.68 1.61 24.86
C PRO A 32 44.78 0.24 24.18
N SER A 33 44.23 -0.79 24.83
CA SER A 33 43.79 -2.01 24.15
C SER A 33 42.56 -2.55 24.87
N SER A 34 41.57 -2.92 24.06
CA SER A 34 40.36 -3.69 24.40
C SER A 34 39.36 -3.10 25.39
N CYS A 35 38.34 -2.41 24.85
CA CYS A 35 36.99 -2.45 25.41
C CYS A 35 35.94 -2.45 24.29
N LEU A 36 35.90 -3.55 23.53
CA LEU A 36 34.89 -3.83 22.49
C LEU A 36 33.55 -4.31 23.08
N ALA A 37 33.50 -4.63 24.38
CA ALA A 37 32.31 -5.18 25.04
C ALA A 37 31.29 -4.12 25.49
N CYS A 38 31.71 -2.87 25.76
CA CYS A 38 30.77 -1.81 26.17
C CYS A 38 29.95 -1.24 25.00
N ALA A 39 30.43 -1.35 23.75
CA ALA A 39 29.70 -0.87 22.58
C ALA A 39 28.54 -1.81 22.16
N GLN A 40 28.67 -3.12 22.41
CA GLN A 40 27.64 -4.10 22.02
C GLN A 40 26.40 -4.05 22.89
N VAL A 41 26.51 -3.70 24.18
CA VAL A 41 25.35 -3.63 25.09
C VAL A 41 24.46 -2.42 24.80
N SER A 42 25.04 -1.29 24.37
CA SER A 42 24.24 -0.13 23.94
C SER A 42 23.51 -0.37 22.62
N ALA A 43 24.15 -1.05 21.65
CA ALA A 43 23.57 -1.32 20.33
C ALA A 43 22.36 -2.26 20.38
N VAL A 44 22.40 -3.27 21.26
CA VAL A 44 21.28 -4.23 21.43
C VAL A 44 20.08 -3.57 22.09
N ALA A 45 20.30 -2.70 23.09
CA ALA A 45 19.22 -1.96 23.74
C ALA A 45 18.55 -0.94 22.79
N THR A 46 19.30 -0.31 21.88
CA THR A 46 18.71 0.57 20.84
C THR A 46 17.91 -0.20 19.80
N ALA A 47 18.37 -1.38 19.36
CA ALA A 47 17.68 -2.17 18.34
C ALA A 47 16.33 -2.77 18.83
N GLU A 48 16.20 -3.10 20.11
CA GLU A 48 14.93 -3.56 20.70
C GLU A 48 13.91 -2.43 20.86
N VAL A 49 14.36 -1.25 21.29
CA VAL A 49 13.48 -0.05 21.42
C VAL A 49 13.00 0.43 20.05
N GLU A 50 13.84 0.35 19.01
CA GLU A 50 13.46 0.74 17.64
C GLU A 50 12.40 -0.19 17.01
N ASN A 51 12.50 -1.51 17.22
CA ASN A 51 11.52 -2.47 16.71
C ASN A 51 10.14 -2.32 17.37
N GLU A 52 10.09 -2.01 18.67
CA GLU A 52 8.83 -1.81 19.38
C GLU A 52 8.11 -0.54 18.89
N ASP A 53 8.85 0.53 18.63
CA ASP A 53 8.32 1.78 18.05
C ASP A 53 7.71 1.58 16.66
N VAL A 54 8.34 0.79 15.79
CA VAL A 54 7.81 0.54 14.43
C VAL A 54 6.62 -0.40 14.46
N ALA A 55 6.65 -1.44 15.29
CA ALA A 55 5.50 -2.32 15.49
C ALA A 55 4.30 -1.51 16.00
N ASN A 56 4.51 -0.60 16.95
CA ASN A 56 3.48 0.30 17.44
C ASN A 56 2.99 1.27 16.36
N ALA A 57 3.90 1.87 15.59
CA ALA A 57 3.56 2.74 14.46
C ALA A 57 2.67 2.02 13.43
N LEU A 58 3.03 0.79 13.06
CA LEU A 58 2.27 -0.03 12.13
C LEU A 58 0.89 -0.41 12.71
N LEU A 59 0.84 -0.81 13.99
CA LEU A 59 -0.42 -1.13 14.66
C LEU A 59 -1.37 0.06 14.60
N VAL A 60 -0.92 1.27 14.93
CA VAL A 60 -1.78 2.47 14.88
C VAL A 60 -2.22 2.80 13.44
N ASP A 61 -1.36 2.62 12.45
CA ASP A 61 -1.66 2.99 11.06
C ASP A 61 -2.54 1.98 10.31
N VAL A 62 -2.48 0.71 10.70
CA VAL A 62 -3.13 -0.42 10.04
C VAL A 62 -4.36 -0.90 10.82
N GLU A 63 -4.34 -0.86 12.15
CA GLU A 63 -5.43 -1.39 12.96
C GLU A 63 -6.56 -0.36 13.13
N VAL A 64 -7.62 -0.57 12.34
CA VAL A 64 -8.89 0.15 12.52
C VAL A 64 -9.80 -0.66 13.44
N SER A 65 -10.24 -0.05 14.53
CA SER A 65 -11.21 -0.64 15.47
C SER A 65 -12.65 -0.26 15.13
N ALA A 66 -13.62 -0.97 15.73
CA ALA A 66 -15.05 -0.62 15.63
C ALA A 66 -15.34 0.80 16.14
N LYS A 67 -14.61 1.24 17.18
CA LYS A 67 -14.75 2.58 17.77
C LYS A 67 -14.33 3.65 16.77
N ASP A 68 -13.28 3.43 16.00
CA ASP A 68 -12.77 4.39 15.01
C ASP A 68 -13.75 4.59 13.84
N LEU A 69 -14.62 3.59 13.60
CA LEU A 69 -15.72 3.66 12.64
C LEU A 69 -17.02 4.23 13.25
N GLY A 70 -17.02 4.56 14.54
CA GLY A 70 -18.18 5.09 15.26
C GLY A 70 -19.26 4.04 15.54
N ILE A 71 -18.90 2.75 15.59
CA ILE A 71 -19.84 1.65 15.86
C ILE A 71 -19.43 0.84 17.10
N LYS A 72 -20.40 0.11 17.66
CA LYS A 72 -20.12 -0.86 18.72
C LYS A 72 -19.54 -2.12 18.10
N GLU A 73 -18.67 -2.80 18.83
CA GLU A 73 -18.19 -4.10 18.39
C GLU A 73 -19.34 -5.10 18.17
N PRO A 74 -19.39 -5.75 16.99
CA PRO A 74 -20.42 -6.75 16.71
C PRO A 74 -20.18 -7.97 17.61
N LYS A 75 -21.23 -8.35 18.35
CA LYS A 75 -21.25 -9.55 19.21
C LYS A 75 -21.82 -10.77 18.49
N LEU A 76 -22.72 -10.53 17.54
CA LEU A 76 -23.36 -11.55 16.73
C LEU A 76 -22.78 -11.48 15.33
N LEU A 77 -22.20 -12.59 14.86
CA LEU A 77 -21.57 -12.69 13.56
C LEU A 77 -22.47 -13.45 12.56
N PRO A 78 -22.31 -13.22 11.24
CA PRO A 78 -23.07 -13.90 10.19
C PRO A 78 -23.01 -15.44 10.21
N ASP A 79 -21.98 -16.02 10.82
CA ASP A 79 -21.88 -17.45 11.00
C ASP A 79 -22.69 -18.00 12.20
N SER A 80 -23.44 -17.15 12.90
CA SER A 80 -24.36 -17.53 13.98
C SER A 80 -25.78 -17.80 13.43
N PRO A 81 -26.49 -18.85 13.90
CA PRO A 81 -27.85 -19.13 13.48
C PRO A 81 -28.86 -18.04 13.85
N PHE A 82 -28.53 -17.15 14.80
CA PHE A 82 -29.42 -16.06 15.22
C PHE A 82 -29.18 -14.76 14.45
N TYR A 83 -28.26 -14.74 13.49
CA TYR A 83 -27.89 -13.52 12.77
C TYR A 83 -29.05 -12.91 11.97
N PHE A 84 -30.01 -13.73 11.52
CA PHE A 84 -31.19 -13.26 10.79
C PHE A 84 -32.02 -12.22 11.58
N PHE A 85 -32.01 -12.25 12.92
CA PHE A 85 -32.68 -11.22 13.72
C PHE A 85 -32.04 -9.84 13.54
N LYS A 86 -30.72 -9.81 13.30
CA LYS A 86 -29.98 -8.59 12.99
C LYS A 86 -30.42 -8.03 11.63
N GLU A 87 -30.50 -8.89 10.61
CA GLU A 87 -30.98 -8.50 9.27
C GLU A 87 -32.41 -7.96 9.29
N ILE A 88 -33.32 -8.62 10.01
CA ILE A 88 -34.69 -8.13 10.19
C ILE A 88 -34.69 -6.75 10.86
N GLY A 89 -33.89 -6.58 11.93
CA GLY A 89 -33.76 -5.30 12.61
C GLY A 89 -33.25 -4.18 11.69
N ARG A 90 -32.27 -4.48 10.83
CA ARG A 90 -31.76 -3.53 9.81
C ARG A 90 -32.83 -3.14 8.81
N GLY A 91 -33.55 -4.13 8.25
CA GLY A 91 -34.64 -3.88 7.30
C GLY A 91 -35.75 -3.02 7.90
N VAL A 92 -36.13 -3.27 9.16
CA VAL A 92 -37.10 -2.44 9.88
C VAL A 92 -36.58 -1.00 10.05
N GLN A 93 -35.32 -0.81 10.42
CA GLN A 93 -34.74 0.54 10.57
C GLN A 93 -34.71 1.30 9.23
N LYS A 94 -34.35 0.65 8.11
CA LYS A 94 -34.36 1.27 6.78
C LYS A 94 -35.78 1.73 6.40
N VAL A 95 -36.79 0.88 6.56
CA VAL A 95 -38.20 1.20 6.20
C VAL A 95 -38.75 2.42 6.94
N PHE A 96 -38.27 2.70 8.16
CA PHE A 96 -38.71 3.86 8.95
C PHE A 96 -37.82 5.11 8.78
N THR A 97 -36.78 5.07 7.95
CA THR A 97 -35.88 6.20 7.71
C THR A 97 -36.22 6.87 6.38
N ILE A 98 -37.00 7.95 6.43
CA ILE A 98 -37.54 8.63 5.22
C ILE A 98 -36.57 9.72 4.70
N ASP A 99 -35.67 10.19 5.55
CA ASP A 99 -34.73 11.27 5.26
C ASP A 99 -33.50 10.71 4.51
N PRO A 100 -33.17 11.20 3.30
CA PRO A 100 -32.16 10.59 2.44
C PRO A 100 -30.75 10.60 3.04
N VAL A 101 -30.41 11.66 3.80
CA VAL A 101 -29.11 11.74 4.48
C VAL A 101 -29.06 10.77 5.65
N LYS A 102 -30.13 10.66 6.44
CA LYS A 102 -30.18 9.69 7.55
C LYS A 102 -30.18 8.24 7.06
N ASP A 103 -30.80 7.98 5.92
CA ASP A 103 -30.80 6.66 5.29
C ASP A 103 -29.38 6.28 4.86
N ALA A 104 -28.69 7.19 4.15
CA ALA A 104 -27.30 6.98 3.77
C ALA A 104 -26.35 6.90 5.00
N GLU A 105 -26.61 7.63 6.08
CA GLU A 105 -25.88 7.48 7.35
C GLU A 105 -26.06 6.10 7.97
N LEU A 106 -27.28 5.53 7.86
CA LEU A 106 -27.61 4.21 8.36
C LEU A 106 -26.92 3.12 7.53
N ASP A 107 -26.94 3.25 6.21
CA ASP A 107 -26.20 2.36 5.30
C ASP A 107 -24.71 2.41 5.55
N LEU A 108 -24.15 3.61 5.74
CA LEU A 108 -22.73 3.77 6.05
C LEU A 108 -22.36 3.15 7.40
N LYS A 109 -23.29 3.16 8.36
CA LYS A 109 -23.14 2.45 9.64
C LYS A 109 -23.20 0.94 9.43
N PHE A 110 -24.12 0.42 8.60
CA PHE A 110 -24.19 -1.02 8.31
C PHE A 110 -22.95 -1.48 7.55
N ALA A 111 -22.48 -0.74 6.55
CA ALA A 111 -21.21 -0.95 5.88
C ALA A 111 -20.06 -1.08 6.89
N SER A 112 -20.00 -0.17 7.88
CA SER A 112 -19.01 -0.25 8.96
C SER A 112 -19.10 -1.54 9.77
N GLU A 113 -20.32 -1.98 10.11
CA GLU A 113 -20.52 -3.22 10.85
C GLU A 113 -20.10 -4.44 10.03
N ARG A 114 -20.40 -4.48 8.73
CA ARG A 114 -20.06 -5.58 7.82
C ARG A 114 -18.56 -5.78 7.67
N VAL A 115 -17.78 -4.70 7.51
CA VAL A 115 -16.31 -4.82 7.39
C VAL A 115 -15.69 -5.30 8.71
N VAL A 116 -16.20 -4.84 9.86
CA VAL A 116 -15.73 -5.34 11.17
C VAL A 116 -16.11 -6.80 11.39
N GLU A 117 -17.32 -7.22 10.97
CA GLU A 117 -17.72 -8.63 10.98
C GLU A 117 -16.80 -9.48 10.09
N ALA A 118 -16.48 -9.00 8.88
CA ALA A 118 -15.54 -9.67 7.98
C ALA A 118 -14.13 -9.81 8.61
N LYS A 119 -13.62 -8.77 9.30
CA LYS A 119 -12.35 -8.86 10.07
C LYS A 119 -12.42 -9.98 11.11
N LYS A 120 -13.44 -9.98 11.97
CA LYS A 120 -13.60 -10.98 13.04
C LYS A 120 -13.77 -12.40 12.48
N LEU A 121 -14.52 -12.55 11.39
CA LEU A 121 -14.71 -13.84 10.72
C LEU A 121 -13.42 -14.34 10.07
N THR A 122 -12.60 -13.45 9.53
CA THR A 122 -11.28 -13.78 8.97
C THR A 122 -10.32 -14.23 10.06
N GLU A 123 -10.26 -13.53 11.19
CA GLU A 123 -9.48 -13.97 12.36
C GLU A 123 -9.97 -15.33 12.90
N LYS A 124 -11.28 -15.56 12.91
CA LYS A 124 -11.87 -16.86 13.27
C LYS A 124 -11.47 -17.94 12.28
N TYR A 125 -11.47 -17.63 10.97
CA TYR A 125 -10.98 -18.54 9.94
C TYR A 125 -9.51 -18.85 10.13
N GLU A 126 -8.63 -17.88 10.39
CA GLU A 126 -7.20 -18.11 10.61
C GLU A 126 -6.97 -19.13 11.74
N LYS A 127 -7.73 -18.99 12.83
CA LYS A 127 -7.65 -19.84 14.04
C LYS A 127 -8.26 -21.23 13.85
N THR A 128 -9.37 -21.34 13.11
CA THR A 128 -10.17 -22.58 13.05
C THR A 128 -10.12 -23.30 11.71
N LYS A 129 -9.65 -22.63 10.66
CA LYS A 129 -9.74 -23.05 9.25
C LYS A 129 -11.15 -23.44 8.80
N SER A 130 -12.18 -22.84 9.43
CA SER A 130 -13.59 -23.14 9.16
C SER A 130 -14.06 -22.53 7.83
N ASN A 131 -14.52 -23.38 6.90
CA ASN A 131 -15.15 -22.94 5.65
C ASN A 131 -16.38 -22.04 5.88
N ARG A 132 -17.12 -22.26 6.97
CA ARG A 132 -18.26 -21.40 7.32
C ARG A 132 -17.80 -19.98 7.65
N ALA A 133 -16.73 -19.83 8.44
CA ALA A 133 -16.16 -18.53 8.77
C ALA A 133 -15.58 -17.83 7.54
N LYS A 134 -14.86 -18.58 6.69
CA LYS A 134 -14.36 -18.11 5.39
C LYS A 134 -15.46 -17.56 4.49
N ASN A 135 -16.51 -18.36 4.24
CA ASN A 135 -17.60 -17.98 3.36
C ASN A 135 -18.42 -16.81 3.95
N ALA A 136 -18.63 -16.82 5.26
CA ALA A 136 -19.28 -15.71 5.95
C ALA A 136 -18.47 -14.42 5.81
N ALA A 137 -17.13 -14.46 5.92
CA ALA A 137 -16.29 -13.28 5.74
C ALA A 137 -16.43 -12.71 4.32
N ALA A 138 -16.34 -13.58 3.30
CA ALA A 138 -16.50 -13.19 1.90
C ALA A 138 -17.89 -12.60 1.63
N ASN A 139 -18.95 -13.18 2.19
CA ASN A 139 -20.32 -12.66 2.05
C ASN A 139 -20.52 -11.32 2.76
N SER A 140 -19.95 -11.12 3.96
CA SER A 140 -19.99 -9.82 4.63
C SER A 140 -19.33 -8.72 3.81
N LEU A 141 -18.29 -9.04 3.04
CA LEU A 141 -17.66 -8.07 2.15
C LEU A 141 -18.53 -7.72 0.94
N LYS A 142 -19.24 -8.70 0.36
CA LYS A 142 -20.25 -8.42 -0.68
C LYS A 142 -21.36 -7.52 -0.15
N GLU A 143 -21.90 -7.84 1.02
CA GLU A 143 -22.94 -7.03 1.67
C GLU A 143 -22.43 -5.62 1.97
N TYR A 144 -21.18 -5.47 2.43
CA TYR A 144 -20.54 -4.16 2.58
C TYR A 144 -20.54 -3.34 1.29
N ALA A 145 -20.20 -3.95 0.15
CA ALA A 145 -20.22 -3.27 -1.14
C ALA A 145 -21.63 -2.85 -1.54
N GLU A 146 -22.64 -3.69 -1.27
CA GLU A 146 -24.06 -3.36 -1.49
C GLU A 146 -24.53 -2.19 -0.62
N GLU A 147 -24.15 -2.10 0.66
CA GLU A 147 -24.51 -0.94 1.49
C GLU A 147 -23.92 0.38 0.93
N LEU A 148 -22.73 0.35 0.33
CA LEU A 148 -22.17 1.55 -0.33
C LEU A 148 -22.85 1.83 -1.69
N LYS A 149 -23.38 0.79 -2.34
CA LYS A 149 -24.20 0.94 -3.54
C LYS A 149 -25.52 1.64 -3.22
N ASP A 150 -26.17 1.29 -2.11
CA ASP A 150 -27.38 1.96 -1.62
C ASP A 150 -27.13 3.46 -1.36
N ILE A 151 -25.97 3.81 -0.76
CA ILE A 151 -25.55 5.22 -0.60
C ILE A 151 -25.39 5.92 -1.96
N ARG A 152 -24.75 5.26 -2.93
CA ARG A 152 -24.61 5.81 -4.30
C ARG A 152 -25.99 6.04 -4.93
N ASP A 153 -26.90 5.09 -4.79
CA ASP A 153 -28.22 5.17 -5.41
C ASP A 153 -29.07 6.30 -4.80
N THR A 154 -28.82 6.62 -3.52
CA THR A 154 -29.46 7.73 -2.79
C THR A 154 -28.76 9.09 -3.00
N ALA A 155 -27.56 9.11 -3.61
CA ALA A 155 -26.75 10.33 -3.73
C ALA A 155 -27.46 11.48 -4.45
N GLY A 156 -28.30 11.20 -5.45
CA GLY A 156 -29.09 12.22 -6.13
C GLY A 156 -30.13 12.91 -5.23
N ASP A 157 -30.68 12.19 -4.24
CA ASP A 157 -31.61 12.77 -3.27
C ASP A 157 -30.87 13.52 -2.16
N ILE A 158 -29.70 13.04 -1.75
CA ILE A 158 -28.78 13.76 -0.85
C ILE A 158 -28.35 15.09 -1.49
N GLN A 159 -28.07 15.12 -2.79
CA GLN A 159 -27.70 16.34 -3.51
C GLN A 159 -28.82 17.38 -3.47
N LYS A 160 -30.10 16.95 -3.57
CA LYS A 160 -31.26 17.87 -3.47
C LYS A 160 -31.37 18.44 -2.06
N GLU A 161 -31.17 17.61 -1.03
CA GLU A 161 -31.18 18.04 0.37
C GLU A 161 -30.10 19.09 0.68
N LYS A 162 -29.00 19.12 -0.09
CA LYS A 162 -27.92 20.11 0.08
C LYS A 162 -28.41 21.55 -0.04
N ALA A 163 -29.49 21.80 -0.80
CA ALA A 163 -30.09 23.12 -0.90
C ALA A 163 -30.82 23.54 0.39
N ASP A 164 -31.39 22.57 1.12
CA ASP A 164 -32.20 22.80 2.31
C ASP A 164 -31.36 22.77 3.60
N ASP A 165 -30.42 21.82 3.71
CA ASP A 165 -29.51 21.67 4.86
C ASP A 165 -28.09 21.27 4.41
N PRO A 166 -27.29 22.23 3.88
CA PRO A 166 -25.95 21.95 3.39
C PRO A 166 -25.01 21.43 4.48
N ALA A 167 -25.14 21.92 5.71
CA ALA A 167 -24.27 21.53 6.82
C ALA A 167 -24.40 20.05 7.18
N LYS A 168 -25.64 19.54 7.17
CA LYS A 168 -25.93 18.12 7.40
C LYS A 168 -25.37 17.24 6.29
N VAL A 169 -25.52 17.64 5.03
CA VAL A 169 -24.94 16.92 3.87
C VAL A 169 -23.41 16.93 3.95
N ASP A 170 -22.80 18.08 4.23
CA ASP A 170 -21.34 18.18 4.37
C ASP A 170 -20.80 17.29 5.48
N GLN A 171 -21.48 17.21 6.63
CA GLN A 171 -21.08 16.33 7.71
C GLN A 171 -21.21 14.84 7.33
N PHE A 172 -22.19 14.49 6.50
CA PHE A 172 -22.30 13.14 5.96
C PHE A 172 -21.15 12.81 5.00
N LEU A 173 -20.84 13.71 4.05
CA LEU A 173 -19.75 13.50 3.09
C LEU A 173 -18.38 13.42 3.79
N ASP A 174 -18.13 14.23 4.82
CA ASP A 174 -16.93 14.14 5.66
C ASP A 174 -16.79 12.76 6.30
N ARG A 175 -17.90 12.22 6.83
CA ARG A 175 -17.92 10.88 7.44
C ARG A 175 -17.75 9.78 6.39
N LEU A 176 -18.32 9.94 5.20
CA LEU A 176 -18.14 8.99 4.08
C LEU A 176 -16.68 8.93 3.65
N ALA A 177 -16.04 10.10 3.44
CA ALA A 177 -14.63 10.19 3.10
C ALA A 177 -13.73 9.57 4.17
N ASP A 178 -13.91 9.93 5.44
CA ASP A 178 -13.13 9.36 6.56
C ASP A 178 -13.32 7.84 6.68
N ARG A 179 -14.57 7.35 6.61
CA ARG A 179 -14.84 5.91 6.68
C ARG A 179 -14.27 5.17 5.49
N GLN A 180 -14.31 5.71 4.27
CA GLN A 180 -13.73 5.07 3.10
C GLN A 180 -12.21 4.84 3.23
N MET A 181 -11.50 5.81 3.82
CA MET A 181 -10.09 5.68 4.15
C MET A 181 -9.86 4.52 5.14
N LYS A 182 -10.69 4.44 6.19
CA LYS A 182 -10.62 3.39 7.21
C LYS A 182 -11.03 2.01 6.70
N PHE A 183 -12.06 1.91 5.87
CA PHE A 183 -12.51 0.66 5.27
C PHE A 183 -11.40 0.07 4.40
N THR A 184 -10.77 0.87 3.54
CA THR A 184 -9.71 0.37 2.65
C THR A 184 -8.53 -0.20 3.46
N LYS A 185 -8.15 0.44 4.58
CA LYS A 185 -7.13 -0.09 5.51
C LYS A 185 -7.54 -1.43 6.12
N LEU A 186 -8.78 -1.54 6.58
CA LEU A 186 -9.31 -2.76 7.19
C LEU A 186 -9.42 -3.91 6.17
N LEU A 187 -9.86 -3.60 4.95
CA LEU A 187 -9.97 -4.56 3.85
C LEU A 187 -8.61 -5.10 3.41
N ASP A 188 -7.55 -4.28 3.40
CA ASP A 188 -6.19 -4.77 3.13
C ASP A 188 -5.75 -5.86 4.12
N VAL A 189 -6.09 -5.70 5.41
CA VAL A 189 -5.78 -6.71 6.45
C VAL A 189 -6.60 -7.98 6.24
N VAL A 190 -7.87 -7.83 5.87
CA VAL A 190 -8.76 -8.96 5.61
C VAL A 190 -8.29 -9.74 4.37
N GLU A 191 -8.02 -9.07 3.26
CA GLU A 191 -7.52 -9.66 2.01
C GLU A 191 -6.20 -10.41 2.19
N GLU A 192 -5.33 -9.96 3.09
CA GLU A 192 -4.04 -10.61 3.31
C GLU A 192 -4.18 -12.00 3.93
N LYS A 193 -5.27 -12.23 4.65
CA LYS A 193 -5.48 -13.43 5.47
C LYS A 193 -6.47 -14.43 4.86
N LEU A 194 -7.15 -14.03 3.79
CA LEU A 194 -8.12 -14.87 3.10
C LEU A 194 -7.44 -15.82 2.11
N PRO A 195 -7.93 -17.06 1.98
CA PRO A 195 -7.46 -18.00 0.94
C PRO A 195 -8.00 -17.58 -0.45
N GLU A 196 -7.46 -18.19 -1.51
CA GLU A 196 -7.67 -17.78 -2.90
C GLU A 196 -9.15 -17.56 -3.31
N ASP A 197 -10.06 -18.46 -2.91
CA ASP A 197 -11.46 -18.41 -3.34
C ASP A 197 -12.24 -17.27 -2.67
N ALA A 198 -11.94 -16.99 -1.40
CA ALA A 198 -12.49 -15.85 -0.68
C ALA A 198 -11.76 -14.54 -1.01
N PHE A 199 -10.47 -14.61 -1.36
CA PHE A 199 -9.66 -13.46 -1.74
C PHE A 199 -10.22 -12.77 -2.99
N ALA A 200 -10.53 -13.54 -4.05
CA ALA A 200 -11.07 -12.97 -5.28
C ALA A 200 -12.37 -12.19 -5.04
N ILE A 201 -13.26 -12.76 -4.22
CA ILE A 201 -14.53 -12.12 -3.81
C ILE A 201 -14.27 -10.86 -3.00
N ALA A 202 -13.41 -10.95 -1.97
CA ALA A 202 -13.05 -9.84 -1.11
C ALA A 202 -12.50 -8.68 -1.95
N ARG A 203 -11.62 -9.02 -2.90
CA ARG A 203 -10.98 -8.04 -3.76
C ARG A 203 -11.96 -7.35 -4.69
N GLN A 204 -12.86 -8.11 -5.32
CA GLN A 204 -13.91 -7.54 -6.14
C GLN A 204 -14.82 -6.60 -5.32
N ALA A 205 -15.28 -7.06 -4.16
CA ALA A 205 -16.16 -6.26 -3.29
C ALA A 205 -15.51 -4.95 -2.83
N LYS A 206 -14.20 -4.96 -2.53
CA LYS A 206 -13.43 -3.75 -2.21
C LYS A 206 -13.41 -2.76 -3.38
N GLU A 207 -13.19 -3.24 -4.59
CA GLU A 207 -13.08 -2.40 -5.79
C GLU A 207 -14.44 -1.78 -6.16
N GLU A 208 -15.52 -2.56 -6.03
CA GLU A 208 -16.91 -2.09 -6.19
C GLU A 208 -17.26 -1.04 -5.12
N ALA A 209 -16.95 -1.32 -3.86
CA ALA A 209 -17.14 -0.40 -2.74
C ALA A 209 -16.43 0.95 -2.95
N ILE A 210 -15.16 0.93 -3.36
CA ILE A 210 -14.40 2.15 -3.68
C ILE A 210 -15.09 2.92 -4.81
N SER A 211 -15.55 2.23 -5.85
CA SER A 211 -16.26 2.86 -6.98
C SER A 211 -17.59 3.49 -6.55
N HIS A 212 -18.38 2.80 -5.73
CA HIS A 212 -19.65 3.30 -5.21
C HIS A 212 -19.46 4.54 -4.34
N ALA A 213 -18.51 4.49 -3.40
CA ALA A 213 -18.19 5.64 -2.55
C ALA A 213 -17.70 6.85 -3.38
N ALA A 214 -16.80 6.63 -4.35
CA ALA A 214 -16.30 7.68 -5.22
C ALA A 214 -17.41 8.33 -6.05
N THR A 215 -18.31 7.51 -6.60
CA THR A 215 -19.46 7.98 -7.39
C THR A 215 -20.42 8.77 -6.51
N ALA A 216 -20.72 8.29 -5.29
CA ALA A 216 -21.58 9.00 -4.35
C ALA A 216 -21.00 10.39 -4.00
N LEU A 217 -19.71 10.47 -3.68
CA LEU A 217 -19.05 11.74 -3.40
C LEU A 217 -19.14 12.70 -4.58
N LEU A 218 -18.85 12.23 -5.80
CA LEU A 218 -18.91 13.05 -7.01
C LEU A 218 -20.32 13.50 -7.40
N GLN A 219 -21.34 12.69 -7.09
CA GLN A 219 -22.73 13.04 -7.39
C GLN A 219 -23.29 14.09 -6.42
N VAL A 220 -22.89 14.07 -5.15
CA VAL A 220 -23.37 15.03 -4.15
C VAL A 220 -22.56 16.34 -4.18
N GLU A 221 -21.26 16.26 -4.49
CA GLU A 221 -20.42 17.44 -4.58
C GLU A 221 -20.60 18.22 -5.87
N ASP A 222 -20.35 19.52 -5.80
CA ASP A 222 -20.52 20.42 -6.94
C ASP A 222 -19.34 20.31 -7.93
N THR A 223 -18.15 19.97 -7.42
CA THR A 223 -16.92 19.88 -8.20
C THR A 223 -16.04 18.73 -7.75
N PRO A 224 -15.23 18.15 -8.67
CA PRO A 224 -14.19 17.18 -8.30
C PRO A 224 -13.16 17.73 -7.30
N GLU A 225 -12.90 19.04 -7.32
CA GLU A 225 -12.00 19.72 -6.38
C GLU A 225 -12.48 19.59 -4.93
N ASN A 226 -13.78 19.75 -4.67
CA ASN A 226 -14.33 19.60 -3.33
C ASN A 226 -14.17 18.16 -2.83
N VAL A 227 -14.39 17.17 -3.69
CA VAL A 227 -14.16 15.75 -3.36
C VAL A 227 -12.70 15.51 -3.00
N ALA A 228 -11.78 16.04 -3.81
CA ALA A 228 -10.34 15.91 -3.59
C ALA A 228 -9.88 16.58 -2.28
N GLU A 229 -10.37 17.78 -1.99
CA GLU A 229 -10.11 18.48 -0.73
C GLU A 229 -10.63 17.68 0.46
N ARG A 230 -11.86 17.17 0.38
CA ARG A 230 -12.49 16.39 1.45
C ARG A 230 -11.72 15.11 1.75
N LEU A 231 -11.29 14.38 0.71
CA LEU A 231 -10.47 13.18 0.86
C LEU A 231 -9.06 13.49 1.37
N SER A 232 -8.44 14.59 0.92
CA SER A 232 -7.15 15.05 1.46
C SER A 232 -7.26 15.42 2.94
N ASN A 233 -8.34 16.08 3.34
CA ASN A 233 -8.61 16.44 4.73
C ASN A 233 -8.87 15.20 5.58
N ALA A 234 -9.65 14.23 5.07
CA ALA A 234 -9.86 12.95 5.73
C ALA A 234 -8.53 12.20 5.94
N ALA A 235 -7.68 12.14 4.92
CA ALA A 235 -6.33 11.56 5.02
C ALA A 235 -5.47 12.26 6.08
N ALA A 236 -5.43 13.60 6.07
CA ALA A 236 -4.62 14.39 7.00
C ALA A 236 -5.07 14.26 8.46
N ARG A 237 -6.40 14.18 8.71
CA ARG A 237 -7.01 14.05 10.04
C ARG A 237 -6.82 12.66 10.66
N GLN A 238 -6.47 11.64 9.90
CA GLN A 238 -6.26 10.30 10.46
C GLN A 238 -5.16 10.33 11.51
N GLU A 239 -5.40 9.76 12.68
CA GLU A 239 -4.35 9.49 13.66
C GLU A 239 -3.40 8.42 13.10
N GLY A 240 -2.11 8.52 13.43
CA GLY A 240 -1.12 7.63 12.86
C GLY A 240 0.32 8.06 13.08
N SER A 241 1.24 7.21 12.62
CA SER A 241 2.68 7.47 12.62
C SER A 241 3.07 8.54 11.60
N ALA A 242 4.37 8.89 11.59
CA ALA A 242 4.95 9.75 10.56
C ALA A 242 4.80 9.18 9.13
N LEU A 243 4.59 7.86 8.99
CA LEU A 243 4.50 7.15 7.71
C LEU A 243 3.06 6.78 7.32
N LYS A 244 2.05 7.21 8.09
CA LYS A 244 0.62 6.94 7.83
C LYS A 244 0.17 7.31 6.41
N ASP A 245 0.78 8.37 5.85
CA ASP A 245 0.43 8.89 4.52
C ASP A 245 0.78 7.90 3.40
N PHE A 246 1.66 6.92 3.62
CA PHE A 246 1.88 5.81 2.67
C PHE A 246 0.58 5.01 2.44
N LYS A 247 -0.16 4.72 3.50
CA LYS A 247 -1.46 4.05 3.41
C LYS A 247 -2.52 4.98 2.81
N ASN A 248 -2.52 6.25 3.18
CA ASN A 248 -3.47 7.22 2.65
C ASN A 248 -3.32 7.38 1.13
N LEU A 249 -2.09 7.41 0.62
CA LEU A 249 -1.79 7.46 -0.82
C LEU A 249 -2.45 6.30 -1.57
N LYS A 250 -2.31 5.09 -1.05
CA LYS A 250 -2.92 3.91 -1.65
C LYS A 250 -4.44 4.04 -1.79
N VAL A 251 -5.12 4.60 -0.78
CA VAL A 251 -6.57 4.81 -0.87
C VAL A 251 -6.91 5.88 -1.89
N LEU A 252 -6.21 7.02 -1.86
CA LEU A 252 -6.46 8.14 -2.78
C LEU A 252 -6.24 7.73 -4.24
N LYS A 253 -5.20 6.97 -4.53
CA LYS A 253 -4.95 6.41 -5.86
C LYS A 253 -5.99 5.38 -6.26
N ALA A 254 -6.40 4.49 -5.35
CA ALA A 254 -7.47 3.55 -5.63
C ALA A 254 -8.79 4.26 -5.95
N LEU A 255 -9.08 5.39 -5.29
CA LEU A 255 -10.22 6.24 -5.64
C LEU A 255 -10.03 6.91 -7.01
N ALA A 256 -8.84 7.46 -7.29
CA ALA A 256 -8.51 8.05 -8.59
C ALA A 256 -8.71 7.07 -9.76
N ASP A 257 -8.40 5.78 -9.55
CA ASP A 257 -8.59 4.73 -10.56
C ASP A 257 -10.09 4.48 -10.88
N LYS A 258 -11.00 4.81 -9.96
CA LYS A 258 -12.44 4.52 -10.06
C LYS A 258 -13.32 5.71 -10.43
N VAL A 259 -12.76 6.92 -10.46
CA VAL A 259 -13.51 8.11 -10.89
C VAL A 259 -13.49 8.31 -12.41
N PRO A 260 -14.48 9.01 -12.98
CA PRO A 260 -14.44 9.46 -14.37
C PRO A 260 -13.18 10.28 -14.68
N ASP A 261 -12.74 10.26 -15.94
CA ASP A 261 -11.50 10.91 -16.38
C ASP A 261 -11.48 12.43 -16.06
N GLU A 262 -12.65 13.07 -16.00
CA GLU A 262 -12.81 14.49 -15.64
C GLU A 262 -12.46 14.79 -14.17
N ALA A 263 -12.67 13.83 -13.27
CA ALA A 263 -12.43 13.99 -11.83
C ALA A 263 -11.04 13.50 -11.39
N LYS A 264 -10.37 12.68 -12.21
CA LYS A 264 -9.04 12.13 -11.92
C LYS A 264 -8.00 13.19 -11.57
N PRO A 265 -7.85 14.31 -12.30
CA PRO A 265 -6.81 15.28 -12.00
C PRO A 265 -6.95 15.92 -10.61
N ALA A 266 -8.17 16.02 -10.08
CA ALA A 266 -8.39 16.52 -8.72
C ALA A 266 -7.92 15.51 -7.68
N LEU A 267 -8.26 14.22 -7.83
CA LEU A 267 -7.80 13.17 -6.93
C LEU A 267 -6.29 12.90 -7.05
N GLU A 268 -5.72 12.98 -8.24
CA GLU A 268 -4.26 12.91 -8.45
C GLU A 268 -3.56 14.05 -7.71
N ARG A 269 -4.08 15.30 -7.75
CA ARG A 269 -3.55 16.41 -6.94
C ARG A 269 -3.64 16.12 -5.43
N ALA A 270 -4.74 15.56 -4.94
CA ALA A 270 -4.85 15.16 -3.53
C ALA A 270 -3.83 14.08 -3.15
N ALA A 271 -3.60 13.11 -4.03
CA ALA A 271 -2.55 12.11 -3.87
C ALA A 271 -1.16 12.77 -3.88
N GLN A 272 -0.87 13.67 -4.82
CA GLN A 272 0.42 14.38 -4.88
C GLN A 272 0.70 15.23 -3.64
N ASN A 273 -0.32 15.88 -3.07
CA ASN A 273 -0.21 16.63 -1.81
C ASN A 273 0.07 15.69 -0.63
N THR A 274 -0.58 14.54 -0.59
CA THR A 274 -0.34 13.50 0.43
C THR A 274 1.06 12.91 0.30
N LEU A 275 1.55 12.74 -0.93
CA LEU A 275 2.91 12.28 -1.21
C LEU A 275 3.93 13.31 -0.74
N ALA A 276 3.70 14.59 -0.98
CA ALA A 276 4.56 15.66 -0.47
C ALA A 276 4.65 15.65 1.06
N ARG A 277 3.52 15.45 1.76
CA ARG A 277 3.53 15.30 3.23
C ARG A 277 4.31 14.07 3.67
N LEU A 278 4.13 12.93 3.01
CA LEU A 278 4.87 11.70 3.30
C LEU A 278 6.38 11.90 3.11
N THR A 279 6.81 12.48 1.99
CA THR A 279 8.23 12.72 1.72
C THR A 279 8.84 13.68 2.74
N THR A 280 8.14 14.75 3.10
CA THR A 280 8.58 15.66 4.17
C THR A 280 8.64 14.96 5.53
N ALA A 281 7.69 14.08 5.84
CA ALA A 281 7.71 13.32 7.09
C ALA A 281 8.91 12.36 7.14
N ILE A 282 9.21 11.67 6.03
CA ILE A 282 10.39 10.81 5.90
C ILE A 282 11.70 11.61 6.07
N GLU A 283 11.81 12.76 5.41
CA GLU A 283 12.99 13.64 5.50
C GLU A 283 13.23 14.17 6.91
N ASN A 284 12.15 14.41 7.66
CA ASN A 284 12.19 14.89 9.04
C ASN A 284 12.41 13.78 10.09
N LEU A 285 12.43 12.49 9.69
CA LEU A 285 12.83 11.42 10.62
C LEU A 285 14.32 11.59 11.00
N PRO A 286 14.72 11.24 12.24
CA PRO A 286 16.12 11.25 12.66
C PRO A 286 16.94 10.34 11.75
N GLU A 287 18.10 10.83 11.30
CA GLU A 287 18.94 10.15 10.30
C GLU A 287 19.33 8.73 10.72
N GLU A 288 19.55 8.52 12.01
CA GLU A 288 19.98 7.25 12.59
C GLU A 288 18.94 6.13 12.42
N VAL A 289 17.65 6.48 12.42
CA VAL A 289 16.53 5.53 12.38
C VAL A 289 15.67 5.67 11.13
N ARG A 290 15.94 6.67 10.28
CA ARG A 290 15.12 7.00 9.11
C ARG A 290 14.98 5.80 8.16
N ALA A 291 16.11 5.23 7.76
CA ALA A 291 16.15 4.11 6.83
C ALA A 291 15.51 2.83 7.40
N SER A 292 15.84 2.46 8.65
CA SER A 292 15.27 1.27 9.30
C SER A 292 13.77 1.40 9.51
N ARG A 293 13.29 2.53 10.05
CA ARG A 293 11.85 2.78 10.24
C ARG A 293 11.07 2.76 8.93
N PHE A 294 11.61 3.38 7.88
CA PHE A 294 10.99 3.33 6.55
C PHE A 294 10.90 1.90 6.02
N ARG A 295 12.02 1.16 6.05
CA ARG A 295 12.10 -0.24 5.60
C ARG A 295 11.09 -1.12 6.34
N GLU A 296 11.13 -1.11 7.66
CA GLU A 296 10.30 -1.97 8.52
C GLU A 296 8.81 -1.66 8.34
N TYR A 297 8.45 -0.38 8.31
CA TYR A 297 7.07 0.04 8.09
C TYR A 297 6.57 -0.43 6.72
N VAL A 298 7.25 -0.08 5.62
CA VAL A 298 6.82 -0.44 4.26
C VAL A 298 6.74 -1.96 4.08
N ALA A 299 7.69 -2.73 4.63
CA ALA A 299 7.70 -4.18 4.55
C ALA A 299 6.49 -4.83 5.24
N ALA A 300 5.97 -4.21 6.29
CA ALA A 300 4.90 -4.74 7.11
C ALA A 300 3.50 -4.23 6.72
N VAL A 301 3.41 -3.18 5.90
CA VAL A 301 2.14 -2.65 5.40
C VAL A 301 1.40 -3.72 4.56
N PRO A 302 0.13 -4.04 4.87
CA PRO A 302 -0.63 -5.04 4.13
C PRO A 302 -1.26 -4.49 2.84
N GLY A 303 -1.65 -5.43 1.97
CA GLY A 303 -2.49 -5.23 0.79
C GLY A 303 -1.73 -5.24 -0.54
N ASP A 304 -2.27 -4.55 -1.55
CA ASP A 304 -1.80 -4.63 -2.94
C ASP A 304 -0.34 -4.24 -3.15
N LYS A 305 0.47 -5.23 -3.52
CA LYS A 305 1.91 -5.07 -3.74
C LYS A 305 2.23 -4.37 -5.05
N THR A 306 1.36 -4.43 -6.06
CA THR A 306 1.54 -3.66 -7.31
C THR A 306 1.44 -2.15 -7.03
N GLU A 307 0.55 -1.77 -6.11
CA GLU A 307 0.42 -0.38 -5.67
C GLU A 307 1.61 0.08 -4.84
N HIS A 308 2.18 -0.81 -4.01
CA HIS A 308 3.37 -0.49 -3.23
C HIS A 308 4.53 -0.14 -4.16
N VAL A 309 4.70 -0.88 -5.25
CA VAL A 309 5.70 -0.60 -6.29
C VAL A 309 5.54 0.82 -6.85
N LYS A 310 4.31 1.21 -7.25
CA LYS A 310 4.02 2.58 -7.72
C LYS A 310 4.38 3.66 -6.70
N ILE A 311 3.92 3.49 -5.46
CA ILE A 311 4.16 4.47 -4.40
C ILE A 311 5.66 4.59 -4.09
N LEU A 312 6.40 3.48 -4.09
CA LEU A 312 7.84 3.48 -3.83
C LEU A 312 8.64 4.21 -4.92
N ASP A 313 8.27 4.03 -6.17
CA ASP A 313 8.89 4.77 -7.27
C ASP A 313 8.58 6.27 -7.18
N GLU A 314 7.36 6.65 -6.83
CA GLU A 314 6.99 8.06 -6.63
C GLU A 314 7.70 8.71 -5.44
N ILE A 315 7.87 7.97 -4.33
CA ILE A 315 8.69 8.41 -3.20
C ILE A 315 10.11 8.64 -3.69
N LYS A 316 10.69 7.64 -4.37
CA LYS A 316 12.05 7.70 -4.91
C LYS A 316 12.25 8.86 -5.87
N ALA A 317 11.27 9.19 -6.71
CA ALA A 317 11.34 10.29 -7.67
C ALA A 317 11.42 11.68 -7.01
N ARG A 318 10.97 11.80 -5.75
CA ARG A 318 10.82 13.08 -5.03
C ARG A 318 11.79 13.27 -3.86
N VAL A 319 12.12 12.21 -3.13
CA VAL A 319 13.02 12.30 -1.97
C VAL A 319 14.45 12.60 -2.40
N ASN A 320 15.15 13.44 -1.64
CA ASN A 320 16.56 13.77 -1.87
C ASN A 320 17.51 13.13 -0.85
N VAL A 321 17.06 12.05 -0.20
CA VAL A 321 17.81 11.36 0.85
C VAL A 321 18.29 10.00 0.33
N ALA A 322 19.62 9.83 0.25
CA ALA A 322 20.23 8.69 -0.44
C ALA A 322 19.94 7.33 0.21
N ASP A 323 19.84 7.29 1.54
CA ASP A 323 19.45 6.09 2.29
C ASP A 323 18.01 5.68 1.95
N ILE A 324 17.06 6.61 1.88
CA ILE A 324 15.68 6.33 1.50
C ILE A 324 15.55 5.88 0.06
N ILE A 325 16.29 6.48 -0.88
CA ILE A 325 16.32 6.00 -2.28
C ILE A 325 16.75 4.53 -2.32
N LYS A 326 17.80 4.21 -1.55
CA LYS A 326 18.33 2.84 -1.42
C LYS A 326 17.31 1.89 -0.76
N GLU A 327 16.60 2.33 0.27
CA GLU A 327 15.56 1.52 0.91
C GLU A 327 14.31 1.37 0.03
N ALA A 328 13.93 2.38 -0.74
CA ALA A 328 12.81 2.30 -1.67
C ALA A 328 13.03 1.23 -2.75
N ASP A 329 14.23 1.14 -3.33
CA ASP A 329 14.57 0.09 -4.29
C ASP A 329 14.50 -1.31 -3.67
N LEU A 330 15.04 -1.48 -2.45
CA LEU A 330 14.99 -2.76 -1.73
C LEU A 330 13.54 -3.15 -1.39
N MET A 331 12.74 -2.21 -0.92
CA MET A 331 11.32 -2.44 -0.58
C MET A 331 10.47 -2.70 -1.82
N ARG A 332 10.84 -2.15 -2.98
CA ARG A 332 10.20 -2.45 -4.25
C ARG A 332 10.46 -3.90 -4.65
N GLU A 333 11.71 -4.36 -4.59
CA GLU A 333 12.06 -5.76 -4.85
C GLU A 333 11.33 -6.71 -3.89
N LYS A 334 11.24 -6.35 -2.60
CA LYS A 334 10.48 -7.11 -1.60
C LYS A 334 8.98 -7.13 -1.89
N ALA A 335 8.41 -6.02 -2.34
CA ALA A 335 7.00 -5.97 -2.76
C ALA A 335 6.74 -6.88 -3.96
N ILE A 336 7.64 -6.89 -4.95
CA ILE A 336 7.54 -7.79 -6.11
C ILE A 336 7.70 -9.26 -5.69
N GLN A 337 8.62 -9.56 -4.77
CA GLN A 337 8.76 -10.90 -4.20
C GLN A 337 7.46 -11.35 -3.50
N GLN A 338 6.89 -10.50 -2.65
CA GLN A 338 5.62 -10.80 -1.96
C GLN A 338 4.46 -10.97 -2.94
N PHE A 339 4.42 -10.17 -4.02
CA PHE A 339 3.47 -10.35 -5.10
C PHE A 339 3.62 -11.73 -5.74
N GLU A 340 4.84 -12.10 -6.14
CA GLU A 340 5.13 -13.38 -6.79
C GLU A 340 4.78 -14.58 -5.89
N GLU A 341 5.15 -14.53 -4.62
CA GLU A 341 4.86 -15.58 -3.65
C GLU A 341 3.35 -15.79 -3.51
N LYS A 342 2.59 -14.71 -3.34
CA LYS A 342 1.13 -14.79 -3.23
C LYS A 342 0.50 -15.25 -4.56
N PHE A 343 1.03 -14.80 -5.69
CA PHE A 343 0.59 -15.20 -7.02
C PHE A 343 0.80 -16.70 -7.28
N LYS A 344 1.95 -17.24 -6.85
CA LYS A 344 2.27 -18.68 -6.91
C LYS A 344 1.44 -19.53 -5.96
N GLN A 345 1.09 -18.99 -4.79
CA GLN A 345 0.20 -19.67 -3.83
C GLN A 345 -1.21 -19.85 -4.37
N PHE A 346 -1.67 -18.95 -5.22
CA PHE A 346 -2.98 -19.07 -5.87
C PHE A 346 -2.89 -20.02 -7.06
N SER A 347 -3.78 -21.00 -7.09
CA SER A 347 -4.00 -21.93 -8.19
C SER A 347 -5.20 -21.50 -9.05
N SER A 348 -6.15 -20.78 -8.48
CA SER A 348 -7.33 -20.26 -9.20
C SER A 348 -6.94 -19.12 -10.16
N PRO A 349 -7.31 -19.22 -11.45
CA PRO A 349 -7.16 -18.13 -12.41
C PRO A 349 -7.90 -16.85 -11.99
N GLU A 350 -9.04 -16.98 -11.31
CA GLU A 350 -9.84 -15.85 -10.82
C GLU A 350 -9.09 -15.09 -9.73
N ALA A 351 -8.45 -15.79 -8.79
CA ALA A 351 -7.66 -15.18 -7.72
C ALA A 351 -6.41 -14.48 -8.27
N ARG A 352 -5.71 -15.11 -9.23
CA ARG A 352 -4.56 -14.49 -9.93
C ARG A 352 -4.96 -13.25 -10.70
N LYS A 353 -6.05 -13.32 -11.47
CA LYS A 353 -6.63 -12.16 -12.16
C LYS A 353 -7.02 -11.05 -11.17
N ALA A 354 -7.62 -11.40 -10.02
CA ALA A 354 -7.98 -10.43 -9.00
C ALA A 354 -6.76 -9.68 -8.42
N MET A 355 -5.57 -10.32 -8.35
CA MET A 355 -4.33 -9.65 -7.96
C MET A 355 -3.85 -8.60 -8.98
N LEU A 356 -4.22 -8.76 -10.26
CA LEU A 356 -3.80 -7.89 -11.35
C LEU A 356 -4.85 -6.85 -11.75
N LEU A 357 -6.03 -6.88 -11.11
CA LEU A 357 -7.18 -6.06 -11.48
C LEU A 357 -6.89 -4.55 -11.50
N ARG A 358 -5.97 -4.05 -10.66
CA ARG A 358 -5.59 -2.63 -10.64
C ARG A 358 -4.56 -2.21 -11.67
N VAL A 359 -3.77 -3.15 -12.19
CA VAL A 359 -2.79 -2.87 -13.25
C VAL A 359 -3.33 -3.19 -14.65
N GLU A 360 -4.52 -3.79 -14.74
CA GLU A 360 -5.20 -4.04 -16.02
C GLU A 360 -6.10 -2.88 -16.48
N ASN A 361 -5.94 -1.64 -16.00
CA ASN A 361 -6.87 -0.56 -16.36
C ASN A 361 -6.50 0.19 -17.65
N GLY A 362 -5.37 -0.20 -18.27
CA GLY A 362 -4.79 0.52 -19.39
C GLY A 362 -4.24 1.88 -19.00
N ASP A 363 -3.88 2.11 -17.74
CA ASP A 363 -3.08 3.28 -17.37
C ASP A 363 -1.61 3.01 -17.74
N PRO A 364 -0.90 3.96 -18.37
CA PRO A 364 0.51 3.80 -18.69
C PRO A 364 1.41 3.53 -17.48
N GLU A 365 1.05 4.04 -16.31
CA GLU A 365 1.74 3.71 -15.06
C GLU A 365 1.59 2.23 -14.70
N ASP A 366 0.46 1.61 -15.06
CA ASP A 366 0.27 0.17 -14.88
C ASP A 366 1.20 -0.64 -15.79
N LEU A 367 1.39 -0.20 -17.05
CA LEU A 367 2.32 -0.82 -17.99
C LEU A 367 3.76 -0.75 -17.45
N ARG A 368 4.13 0.38 -16.85
CA ARG A 368 5.43 0.57 -16.18
C ARG A 368 5.63 -0.43 -15.04
N VAL A 369 4.62 -0.59 -14.18
CA VAL A 369 4.67 -1.58 -13.08
C VAL A 369 4.75 -3.01 -13.60
N PHE A 370 4.01 -3.34 -14.66
CA PHE A 370 4.10 -4.65 -15.30
C PHE A 370 5.52 -4.95 -15.77
N GLU A 371 6.21 -3.98 -16.37
CA GLU A 371 7.60 -4.17 -16.80
C GLU A 371 8.54 -4.47 -15.64
N GLN A 372 8.39 -3.76 -14.52
CA GLN A 372 9.20 -4.02 -13.34
C GLN A 372 8.92 -5.39 -12.73
N ILE A 373 7.64 -5.78 -12.61
CA ILE A 373 7.27 -7.10 -12.10
C ILE A 373 7.81 -8.18 -13.03
N LYS A 374 7.59 -8.06 -14.35
CA LYS A 374 8.08 -9.02 -15.35
C LYS A 374 9.60 -9.17 -15.33
N ALA A 375 10.34 -8.08 -15.14
CA ALA A 375 11.79 -8.11 -15.04
C ALA A 375 12.29 -8.86 -13.79
N ALA A 376 11.45 -8.99 -12.74
CA ALA A 376 11.86 -9.54 -11.45
C ALA A 376 11.29 -10.93 -11.12
N VAL A 377 10.24 -11.37 -11.79
CA VAL A 377 9.61 -12.69 -11.55
C VAL A 377 10.20 -13.80 -12.44
N PRO A 378 10.11 -15.09 -12.04
CA PRO A 378 10.52 -16.24 -12.86
C PRO A 378 9.68 -16.43 -14.12
N GLN A 379 10.23 -17.16 -15.10
CA GLN A 379 9.66 -17.32 -16.44
C GLN A 379 8.22 -17.84 -16.46
N GLU A 380 7.85 -18.73 -15.53
CA GLU A 380 6.49 -19.27 -15.43
C GLU A 380 5.47 -18.17 -15.12
N VAL A 381 5.83 -17.27 -14.21
CA VAL A 381 4.98 -16.14 -13.81
C VAL A 381 4.98 -15.05 -14.88
N LYS A 382 6.12 -14.84 -15.57
CA LYS A 382 6.24 -13.85 -16.65
C LYS A 382 5.20 -14.07 -17.76
N GLN A 383 4.95 -15.31 -18.16
CA GLN A 383 4.00 -15.63 -19.24
C GLN A 383 2.56 -15.23 -18.89
N GLU A 384 2.14 -15.48 -17.65
CA GLU A 384 0.80 -15.11 -17.20
C GLU A 384 0.67 -13.60 -17.09
N ILE A 385 1.66 -12.93 -16.49
CA ILE A 385 1.68 -11.46 -16.41
C ILE A 385 1.68 -10.82 -17.80
N GLN A 386 2.43 -11.38 -18.76
CA GLN A 386 2.45 -10.89 -20.15
C GLN A 386 1.04 -10.89 -20.77
N LYS A 387 0.23 -11.92 -20.50
CA LYS A 387 -1.15 -11.96 -21.00
C LYS A 387 -1.97 -10.79 -20.47
N HIS A 388 -1.88 -10.53 -19.17
CA HIS A 388 -2.60 -9.43 -18.52
C HIS A 388 -2.07 -8.05 -18.92
N GLN A 389 -0.78 -7.94 -19.21
CA GLN A 389 -0.19 -6.74 -19.79
C GLN A 389 -0.74 -6.47 -21.20
N ASN A 390 -0.87 -7.50 -22.05
CA ASN A 390 -1.47 -7.36 -23.37
C ASN A 390 -2.93 -6.89 -23.27
N ASP A 391 -3.69 -7.41 -22.31
CA ASP A 391 -5.05 -6.95 -22.02
C ASP A 391 -5.06 -5.47 -21.58
N SER A 392 -4.07 -5.05 -20.78
CA SER A 392 -3.90 -3.64 -20.37
C SER A 392 -3.54 -2.73 -21.55
N ILE A 393 -2.64 -3.16 -22.44
CA ILE A 393 -2.32 -2.46 -23.70
C ILE A 393 -3.56 -2.34 -24.58
N GLN A 394 -4.38 -3.38 -24.66
CA GLN A 394 -5.62 -3.33 -25.44
C GLN A 394 -6.62 -2.33 -24.86
N LYS A 395 -6.82 -2.31 -23.54
CA LYS A 395 -7.65 -1.29 -22.88
C LYS A 395 -7.06 0.11 -23.03
N PHE A 396 -5.74 0.26 -23.02
CA PHE A 396 -5.09 1.52 -23.33
C PHE A 396 -5.47 1.99 -24.75
N LYS A 397 -5.37 1.11 -25.76
CA LYS A 397 -5.78 1.43 -27.14
C LYS A 397 -7.22 1.92 -27.21
N GLU A 398 -8.14 1.16 -26.61
CA GLU A 398 -9.57 1.48 -26.58
C GLU A 398 -9.86 2.83 -25.91
N ARG A 399 -9.16 3.14 -24.80
CA ARG A 399 -9.40 4.35 -24.02
C ARG A 399 -8.73 5.60 -24.58
N PHE A 400 -7.55 5.45 -25.17
CA PHE A 400 -6.70 6.57 -25.55
C PHE A 400 -6.66 6.80 -27.06
N VAL A 401 -6.53 5.73 -27.83
CA VAL A 401 -6.30 5.85 -29.27
C VAL A 401 -7.61 5.84 -30.04
N ASP A 402 -8.53 4.98 -29.63
CA ASP A 402 -9.83 4.81 -30.29
C ASP A 402 -10.93 5.73 -29.74
N ASP A 403 -10.63 6.63 -28.79
CA ASP A 403 -11.62 7.61 -28.29
C ASP A 403 -12.06 8.48 -29.47
N PRO A 404 -13.34 8.52 -29.86
CA PRO A 404 -13.78 9.27 -31.04
C PRO A 404 -13.59 10.79 -30.91
N ASN A 405 -13.45 11.31 -29.70
CA ASN A 405 -13.33 12.75 -29.44
C ASN A 405 -11.85 13.20 -29.48
N ALA A 406 -11.50 13.99 -30.50
CA ALA A 406 -10.14 14.49 -30.69
C ALA A 406 -9.61 15.36 -29.54
N GLN A 407 -10.47 16.14 -28.89
CA GLN A 407 -10.09 16.99 -27.77
C GLN A 407 -9.76 16.16 -26.53
N ARG A 408 -10.59 15.17 -26.20
CA ARG A 408 -10.31 14.24 -25.09
C ARG A 408 -9.05 13.43 -25.34
N ARG A 409 -8.78 13.01 -26.59
CA ARG A 409 -7.50 12.38 -26.96
C ARG A 409 -6.32 13.30 -26.67
N ALA A 410 -6.42 14.58 -27.01
CA ALA A 410 -5.35 15.55 -26.75
C ALA A 410 -5.12 15.79 -25.25
N GLU A 411 -6.19 15.91 -24.45
CA GLU A 411 -6.11 16.05 -22.99
C GLU A 411 -5.48 14.82 -22.32
N LYS A 412 -5.97 13.62 -22.66
CA LYS A 412 -5.39 12.35 -22.22
C LYS A 412 -3.92 12.22 -22.62
N ALA A 413 -3.57 12.68 -23.82
CA ALA A 413 -2.20 12.69 -24.29
C ALA A 413 -1.29 13.61 -23.47
N GLN A 414 -1.78 14.78 -23.06
CA GLN A 414 -1.04 15.68 -22.18
C GLN A 414 -0.80 15.06 -20.81
N VAL A 415 -1.81 14.42 -20.22
CA VAL A 415 -1.68 13.71 -18.93
C VAL A 415 -0.62 12.61 -19.03
N LEU A 416 -0.63 11.83 -20.11
CA LEU A 416 0.39 10.80 -20.33
C LEU A 416 1.79 11.38 -20.54
N MET A 417 1.91 12.44 -21.33
CA MET A 417 3.18 13.16 -21.47
C MET A 417 3.70 13.60 -20.11
N GLU A 418 2.84 14.10 -19.23
CA GLU A 418 3.22 14.51 -17.88
C GLU A 418 3.71 13.31 -17.04
N LYS A 419 2.99 12.18 -17.04
CA LYS A 419 3.43 10.96 -16.32
C LYS A 419 4.80 10.47 -16.80
N VAL A 420 5.05 10.49 -18.11
CA VAL A 420 6.36 10.12 -18.69
C VAL A 420 7.45 11.10 -18.27
N ARG A 421 7.13 12.40 -18.17
CA ARG A 421 8.06 13.45 -17.72
C ARG A 421 8.37 13.37 -16.23
N GLU A 422 7.39 12.99 -15.41
CA GLU A 422 7.57 12.81 -13.98
C GLU A 422 8.58 11.68 -13.68
N ASN A 423 8.49 10.57 -14.42
CA ASN A 423 9.30 9.36 -14.23
C ASN A 423 9.95 8.85 -15.53
N PRO A 424 10.95 9.54 -16.12
CA PRO A 424 11.64 9.08 -17.32
C PRO A 424 12.70 8.02 -16.97
N ASP A 425 12.27 6.91 -16.38
CA ASP A 425 13.11 5.79 -15.93
C ASP A 425 13.14 4.66 -16.98
N PRO A 426 13.99 3.63 -16.81
CA PRO A 426 14.04 2.48 -17.71
C PRO A 426 12.71 1.75 -17.87
N ALA A 427 11.92 1.64 -16.80
CA ALA A 427 10.64 0.95 -16.85
C ALA A 427 9.63 1.71 -17.72
N THR A 428 9.59 3.04 -17.62
CA THR A 428 8.77 3.92 -18.48
C THR A 428 9.17 3.74 -19.92
N PHE A 429 10.47 3.78 -20.20
CA PHE A 429 10.99 3.60 -21.55
C PHE A 429 10.72 2.20 -22.12
N GLY A 430 10.82 1.15 -21.29
CA GLY A 430 10.44 -0.22 -21.65
C GLY A 430 8.94 -0.36 -21.95
N ALA A 431 8.08 0.25 -21.13
CA ALA A 431 6.64 0.26 -21.34
C ALA A 431 6.26 0.98 -22.65
N LEU A 432 6.91 2.13 -22.93
CA LEU A 432 6.73 2.84 -24.21
C LEU A 432 7.22 2.01 -25.40
N GLU A 433 8.30 1.27 -25.28
CA GLU A 433 8.79 0.38 -26.34
C GLU A 433 7.78 -0.73 -26.64
N GLN A 434 7.22 -1.36 -25.61
CA GLN A 434 6.21 -2.40 -25.83
C GLN A 434 4.93 -1.84 -26.45
N LEU A 435 4.47 -0.70 -25.95
CA LEU A 435 3.35 -0.01 -26.55
C LEU A 435 3.61 0.31 -28.03
N TYR A 436 4.84 0.72 -28.38
CA TYR A 436 5.25 0.96 -29.75
C TYR A 436 5.17 -0.31 -30.63
N GLN A 437 5.55 -1.47 -30.10
CA GLN A 437 5.52 -2.73 -30.86
C GLN A 437 4.08 -3.21 -31.12
N GLU A 438 3.18 -2.99 -30.16
CA GLU A 438 1.79 -3.45 -30.24
C GLU A 438 0.88 -2.49 -31.03
N LEU A 439 1.28 -1.24 -31.27
CA LEU A 439 0.47 -0.25 -31.97
C LEU A 439 0.58 -0.33 -33.51
N PRO A 440 -0.52 -0.11 -34.26
CA PRO A 440 -0.52 0.12 -35.70
C PRO A 440 0.44 1.24 -36.14
N ALA A 441 0.91 1.18 -37.39
CA ALA A 441 1.92 2.09 -37.92
C ALA A 441 1.50 3.58 -37.84
N GLU A 442 0.21 3.86 -38.03
CA GLU A 442 -0.34 5.22 -37.98
C GLU A 442 -0.26 5.81 -36.55
N GLN A 443 -0.28 4.94 -35.54
CA GLN A 443 -0.34 5.31 -34.13
C GLN A 443 1.06 5.32 -33.46
N LYS A 444 2.09 4.76 -34.11
CA LYS A 444 3.47 4.74 -33.60
C LYS A 444 4.07 6.13 -33.38
N SER A 445 3.72 7.09 -34.24
CA SER A 445 4.15 8.49 -34.13
C SER A 445 3.76 9.15 -32.80
N TYR A 446 2.66 8.69 -32.19
CA TYR A 446 2.24 9.15 -30.87
C TYR A 446 3.21 8.72 -29.78
N VAL A 447 3.62 7.44 -29.78
CA VAL A 447 4.60 6.91 -28.83
C VAL A 447 5.98 7.52 -29.06
N ASP A 448 6.36 7.81 -30.31
CA ASP A 448 7.59 8.55 -30.60
C ASP A 448 7.60 9.93 -29.94
N ASN A 449 6.46 10.63 -29.92
CA ASN A 449 6.32 11.90 -29.23
C ASN A 449 6.46 11.75 -27.70
N LEU A 450 5.90 10.68 -27.10
CA LEU A 450 6.07 10.39 -25.68
C LEU A 450 7.53 10.08 -25.34
N LYS A 451 8.20 9.24 -26.12
CA LYS A 451 9.62 8.91 -25.95
C LYS A 451 10.47 10.17 -26.00
N ARG A 452 10.23 11.03 -27.00
CA ARG A 452 10.93 12.32 -27.13
C ARG A 452 10.66 13.23 -25.92
N ALA A 453 9.41 13.37 -25.49
CA ALA A 453 9.08 14.18 -24.31
C ALA A 453 9.77 13.67 -23.03
N GLY A 454 9.86 12.35 -22.86
CA GLY A 454 10.61 11.73 -21.77
C GLY A 454 12.11 12.00 -21.87
N GLN A 455 12.70 11.89 -23.06
CA GLN A 455 14.12 12.19 -23.30
C GLN A 455 14.46 13.66 -23.04
N GLU A 456 13.62 14.59 -23.50
CA GLU A 456 13.79 16.03 -23.28
C GLU A 456 13.71 16.38 -21.79
N GLU A 457 12.74 15.83 -21.05
CA GLU A 457 12.62 16.09 -19.61
C GLU A 457 13.75 15.41 -18.82
N PHE A 458 14.16 14.20 -19.21
CA PHE A 458 15.33 13.53 -18.66
C PHE A 458 16.55 14.43 -18.75
N GLU A 459 16.82 14.95 -19.94
CA GLU A 459 17.98 15.83 -20.16
C GLU A 459 17.87 17.12 -19.36
N LYS A 460 16.69 17.75 -19.38
CA LYS A 460 16.41 18.97 -18.61
C LYS A 460 16.68 18.78 -17.12
N ARG A 461 16.13 17.73 -16.51
CA ARG A 461 16.34 17.42 -15.08
C ARG A 461 17.78 17.03 -14.79
N PHE A 462 18.40 16.27 -15.67
CA PHE A 462 19.82 15.94 -15.54
C PHE A 462 20.70 17.20 -15.55
N ARG A 463 20.45 18.15 -16.46
CA ARG A 463 21.18 19.42 -16.50
C ARG A 463 20.95 20.28 -15.24
N GLN A 464 19.76 20.20 -14.65
CA GLN A 464 19.40 20.97 -13.45
C GLN A 464 19.91 20.34 -12.15
N GLU A 465 19.87 19.02 -12.04
CA GLU A 465 20.04 18.30 -10.77
C GLU A 465 21.27 17.36 -10.76
N GLY A 466 21.82 17.04 -11.94
CA GLY A 466 23.01 16.21 -12.10
C GLY A 466 22.83 14.78 -11.58
N SER A 467 23.80 14.32 -10.79
CA SER A 467 23.82 12.95 -10.25
C SER A 467 22.65 12.65 -9.31
N LYS A 468 22.12 13.65 -8.60
CA LYS A 468 20.95 13.47 -7.71
C LYS A 468 19.72 13.02 -8.48
N PHE A 469 19.52 13.56 -9.68
CA PHE A 469 18.45 13.08 -10.55
C PHE A 469 18.72 11.64 -11.00
N LEU A 470 19.94 11.32 -11.45
CA LEU A 470 20.31 9.96 -11.83
C LEU A 470 20.09 8.96 -10.68
N ASP A 471 20.36 9.34 -9.43
CA ASP A 471 20.08 8.52 -8.24
C ASP A 471 18.59 8.19 -8.07
N ARG A 472 17.69 9.04 -8.55
CA ARG A 472 16.24 8.81 -8.43
C ARG A 472 15.67 7.98 -9.58
N ILE A 473 16.21 8.13 -10.79
CA ILE A 473 15.68 7.46 -11.99
C ILE A 473 16.38 6.15 -12.37
N THR A 474 17.65 5.95 -11.99
CA THR A 474 18.33 4.66 -12.18
C THR A 474 17.80 3.64 -11.19
N THR A 475 17.81 2.36 -11.53
CA THR A 475 17.28 1.28 -10.70
C THR A 475 18.42 0.34 -10.26
N THR A 476 18.03 -0.75 -9.59
CA THR A 476 18.91 -1.87 -9.24
C THR A 476 18.66 -3.09 -10.14
N ALA A 477 17.73 -3.01 -11.10
CA ALA A 477 17.40 -4.13 -11.98
C ALA A 477 18.49 -4.32 -13.05
N PRO A 478 19.03 -5.56 -13.22
CA PRO A 478 20.02 -5.83 -14.26
C PRO A 478 19.50 -5.58 -15.67
N ASP A 479 18.25 -5.92 -15.95
CA ASP A 479 17.65 -5.80 -17.28
C ASP A 479 17.61 -4.35 -17.81
N ASP A 480 17.52 -3.38 -16.92
CA ASP A 480 17.45 -1.95 -17.23
C ASP A 480 18.75 -1.41 -17.85
N VAL A 481 19.88 -2.11 -17.68
CA VAL A 481 21.15 -1.81 -18.38
C VAL A 481 20.95 -1.89 -19.89
N ALA A 482 20.23 -2.90 -20.37
CA ALA A 482 19.96 -3.07 -21.79
C ALA A 482 19.03 -1.96 -22.33
N ILE A 483 18.05 -1.55 -21.53
CA ILE A 483 17.13 -0.46 -21.88
C ILE A 483 17.92 0.85 -22.02
N PHE A 484 18.70 1.24 -21.01
CA PHE A 484 19.49 2.47 -21.12
C PHE A 484 20.52 2.42 -22.26
N LYS A 485 21.12 1.27 -22.52
CA LYS A 485 22.03 1.10 -23.65
C LYS A 485 21.32 1.30 -24.99
N GLN A 486 20.16 0.68 -25.18
CA GLN A 486 19.34 0.86 -26.38
C GLN A 486 18.92 2.33 -26.54
N PHE A 487 18.40 2.95 -25.48
CA PHE A 487 17.96 4.34 -25.52
C PHE A 487 19.12 5.29 -25.76
N SER A 488 20.30 5.05 -25.17
CA SER A 488 21.51 5.82 -25.44
C SER A 488 21.92 5.74 -26.92
N GLN A 489 21.80 4.58 -27.56
CA GLN A 489 22.13 4.40 -28.98
C GLN A 489 21.13 5.06 -29.93
N GLN A 490 19.85 5.09 -29.54
CA GLN A 490 18.76 5.67 -30.33
C GLN A 490 18.56 7.16 -30.07
N ALA A 491 19.11 7.69 -28.98
CA ALA A 491 18.98 9.09 -28.63
C ALA A 491 19.76 9.99 -29.62
N PRO A 492 19.24 11.20 -29.91
CA PRO A 492 19.98 12.24 -30.62
C PRO A 492 21.39 12.46 -30.04
N PRO A 493 22.40 12.79 -30.86
CA PRO A 493 23.79 12.96 -30.42
C PRO A 493 23.96 13.84 -29.17
N GLU A 494 23.17 14.90 -29.06
CA GLU A 494 23.13 15.81 -27.92
C GLU A 494 22.74 15.14 -26.59
N PHE A 495 21.95 14.06 -26.62
CA PHE A 495 21.48 13.34 -25.43
C PHE A 495 22.33 12.10 -25.11
N GLN A 496 23.11 11.59 -26.06
CA GLN A 496 23.88 10.33 -25.91
C GLN A 496 24.81 10.35 -24.68
N GLN A 497 25.45 11.49 -24.42
CA GLN A 497 26.34 11.65 -23.26
C GLN A 497 25.58 11.56 -21.94
N VAL A 498 24.37 12.11 -21.87
CA VAL A 498 23.53 12.09 -20.66
C VAL A 498 23.05 10.67 -20.37
N PHE A 499 22.58 9.95 -21.39
CA PHE A 499 22.18 8.55 -21.23
C PHE A 499 23.37 7.63 -20.93
N SER A 500 24.57 7.92 -21.44
CA SER A 500 25.78 7.19 -21.07
C SER A 500 26.11 7.36 -19.58
N GLN A 501 25.92 8.57 -19.02
CA GLN A 501 26.08 8.80 -17.58
C GLN A 501 25.00 8.10 -16.75
N ALA A 502 23.77 8.03 -17.26
CA ALA A 502 22.72 7.25 -16.64
C ALA A 502 23.03 5.75 -16.62
N LEU A 503 23.51 5.20 -17.74
CA LEU A 503 23.98 3.81 -17.85
C LEU A 503 25.12 3.52 -16.87
N TYR A 504 26.07 4.45 -16.75
CA TYR A 504 27.16 4.37 -15.78
C TYR A 504 26.66 4.39 -14.34
N ARG A 505 25.70 5.26 -14.03
CA ARG A 505 25.13 5.30 -12.69
C ARG A 505 24.31 4.04 -12.41
N GLN A 506 23.59 3.50 -13.40
CA GLN A 506 22.89 2.23 -13.31
C GLN A 506 23.85 1.08 -12.94
N THR A 507 25.01 0.97 -13.61
CA THR A 507 25.99 -0.08 -13.31
C THR A 507 26.63 0.10 -11.93
N ASP A 508 26.93 1.35 -11.51
CA ASP A 508 27.37 1.65 -10.14
C ASP A 508 26.35 1.16 -9.12
N ARG A 509 25.06 1.45 -9.33
CA ARG A 509 24.00 1.08 -8.40
C ARG A 509 23.78 -0.42 -8.30
N ILE A 510 23.85 -1.13 -9.42
CA ILE A 510 23.78 -2.59 -9.43
C ILE A 510 24.96 -3.18 -8.64
N ALA A 511 26.17 -2.64 -8.81
CA ALA A 511 27.34 -3.06 -8.03
C ALA A 511 27.22 -2.75 -6.53
N GLU A 512 26.74 -1.55 -6.16
CA GLU A 512 26.45 -1.18 -4.76
C GLU A 512 25.37 -2.10 -4.15
N HIS A 513 24.39 -2.55 -4.94
CA HIS A 513 23.28 -3.36 -4.49
C HIS A 513 23.67 -4.79 -4.13
N VAL A 514 24.67 -5.38 -4.81
CA VAL A 514 25.21 -6.72 -4.51
C VAL A 514 25.52 -6.87 -3.03
N GLY A 515 26.25 -5.91 -2.45
CA GLY A 515 26.66 -5.96 -1.04
C GLY A 515 25.48 -5.87 -0.08
N ARG A 516 24.46 -5.09 -0.41
CA ARG A 516 23.24 -4.96 0.42
C ARG A 516 22.37 -6.21 0.35
N LEU A 517 22.23 -6.78 -0.84
CA LEU A 517 21.46 -8.01 -1.03
C LEU A 517 22.03 -9.19 -0.27
N ALA A 518 23.32 -9.19 0.09
CA ALA A 518 23.87 -10.23 0.94
C ALA A 518 23.02 -10.42 2.22
N GLU A 519 22.48 -9.34 2.79
CA GLU A 519 21.61 -9.36 3.98
C GLU A 519 20.23 -9.98 3.73
N GLU A 520 19.83 -10.14 2.46
CA GLU A 520 18.55 -10.71 2.03
C GLU A 520 18.82 -11.91 1.09
N PRO A 521 19.22 -13.09 1.64
CA PRO A 521 19.64 -14.28 0.88
C PRO A 521 18.76 -14.67 -0.31
N GLU A 522 17.44 -14.62 -0.14
CA GLU A 522 16.47 -14.98 -1.18
C GLU A 522 16.50 -13.98 -2.36
N LEU A 523 16.59 -12.68 -2.07
CA LEU A 523 16.68 -11.63 -3.08
C LEU A 523 18.04 -11.67 -3.79
N PHE A 524 19.13 -11.92 -3.05
CA PHE A 524 20.47 -12.10 -3.62
C PHE A 524 20.50 -13.23 -4.65
N GLU A 525 19.96 -14.40 -4.31
CA GLU A 525 19.98 -15.56 -5.21
C GLU A 525 19.23 -15.25 -6.52
N ARG A 526 18.05 -14.62 -6.42
CA ARG A 526 17.25 -14.18 -7.59
C ARG A 526 18.00 -13.16 -8.43
N PHE A 527 18.62 -12.18 -7.78
CA PHE A 527 19.40 -11.14 -8.44
C PHE A 527 20.61 -11.72 -9.17
N ARG A 528 21.34 -12.64 -8.53
CA ARG A 528 22.49 -13.34 -9.11
C ARG A 528 22.08 -14.18 -10.33
N ALA A 529 20.98 -14.92 -10.25
CA ALA A 529 20.50 -15.76 -11.35
C ALA A 529 20.30 -14.98 -12.65
N LYS A 530 19.90 -13.70 -12.58
CA LYS A 530 19.75 -12.84 -13.77
C LYS A 530 21.05 -12.66 -14.55
N PHE A 531 22.21 -12.65 -13.89
CA PHE A 531 23.51 -12.55 -14.57
C PHE A 531 23.95 -13.88 -15.21
N GLU A 532 23.43 -15.00 -14.71
CA GLU A 532 23.65 -16.32 -15.32
C GLU A 532 22.77 -16.47 -16.58
N GLU A 533 21.55 -15.95 -16.54
CA GLU A 533 20.64 -15.89 -17.70
C GLU A 533 21.11 -14.90 -18.77
N ARG A 534 21.78 -13.81 -18.37
CA ARG A 534 22.17 -12.69 -19.23
C ARG A 534 23.63 -12.27 -19.04
N PRO A 535 24.60 -13.08 -19.51
CA PRO A 535 26.02 -12.80 -19.34
C PRO A 535 26.47 -11.48 -20.01
N GLU A 536 25.74 -11.00 -21.01
CA GLU A 536 26.03 -9.73 -21.68
C GLU A 536 25.80 -8.51 -20.77
N ILE A 537 24.83 -8.56 -19.84
CA ILE A 537 24.65 -7.49 -18.85
C ILE A 537 25.81 -7.51 -17.86
N LYS A 538 26.18 -8.71 -17.39
CA LYS A 538 27.31 -8.88 -16.47
C LYS A 538 28.58 -8.28 -17.06
N ALA A 539 28.87 -8.61 -18.32
CA ALA A 539 30.00 -8.07 -19.05
C ALA A 539 29.97 -6.53 -19.13
N GLU A 540 28.80 -5.93 -19.37
CA GLU A 540 28.65 -4.46 -19.40
C GLU A 540 28.97 -3.81 -18.04
N ILE A 541 28.58 -4.44 -16.93
CA ILE A 541 28.91 -3.96 -15.58
C ILE A 541 30.41 -4.12 -15.30
N GLU A 542 31.01 -5.25 -15.70
CA GLU A 542 32.42 -5.57 -15.49
C GLU A 542 33.38 -4.61 -16.22
N ILE A 543 32.94 -3.99 -17.32
CA ILE A 543 33.71 -2.92 -18.01
C ILE A 543 34.07 -1.79 -17.01
N ARG A 544 33.15 -1.46 -16.10
CA ARG A 544 33.32 -0.39 -15.10
C ARG A 544 33.78 -0.95 -13.76
N HIS A 545 33.17 -2.03 -13.30
CA HIS A 545 33.46 -2.69 -12.03
C HIS A 545 34.21 -3.99 -12.28
N ARG A 546 35.53 -3.90 -12.53
CA ARG A 546 36.35 -5.07 -12.85
C ARG A 546 36.35 -6.17 -11.78
N ASN A 547 36.01 -5.82 -10.55
CA ASN A 547 35.88 -6.73 -9.41
C ASN A 547 34.42 -7.16 -9.15
N PHE A 548 33.47 -6.87 -10.04
CA PHE A 548 32.05 -7.18 -9.84
C PHE A 548 31.80 -8.67 -9.62
N ASP A 549 32.47 -9.54 -10.37
CA ASP A 549 32.37 -10.99 -10.14
C ASP A 549 32.88 -11.39 -8.75
N SER A 550 33.99 -10.81 -8.31
CA SER A 550 34.51 -11.01 -6.96
C SER A 550 33.55 -10.50 -5.88
N GLN A 551 32.86 -9.37 -6.12
CA GLN A 551 31.83 -8.85 -5.21
C GLN A 551 30.63 -9.79 -5.11
N ILE A 552 30.17 -10.36 -6.23
CA ILE A 552 29.11 -11.37 -6.23
C ILE A 552 29.55 -12.60 -5.45
N GLN A 553 30.79 -13.08 -5.65
CA GLN A 553 31.31 -14.24 -4.91
C GLN A 553 31.43 -13.97 -3.41
N GLU A 554 31.92 -12.79 -3.01
CA GLU A 554 32.00 -12.39 -1.60
C GLU A 554 30.62 -12.31 -0.95
N ALA A 555 29.66 -11.68 -1.64
CA ALA A 555 28.27 -11.64 -1.19
C ALA A 555 27.65 -13.04 -1.10
N GLN A 556 27.95 -13.93 -2.05
CA GLN A 556 27.49 -15.32 -2.04
C GLN A 556 28.03 -16.11 -0.84
N GLU A 557 29.30 -15.93 -0.46
CA GLU A 557 29.85 -16.56 0.74
C GLU A 557 29.16 -16.00 2.01
N GLY A 558 28.90 -14.70 2.09
CA GLY A 558 28.11 -14.13 3.20
C GLY A 558 26.68 -14.69 3.26
N VAL A 559 26.04 -14.92 2.11
CA VAL A 559 24.71 -15.54 2.02
C VAL A 559 24.74 -17.01 2.45
N LYS A 560 25.79 -17.75 2.07
CA LYS A 560 26.03 -19.12 2.49
C LYS A 560 26.20 -19.23 4.00
N ASP A 561 26.98 -18.35 4.62
CA ASP A 561 27.17 -18.34 6.07
C ASP A 561 25.83 -18.09 6.80
N ARG A 562 25.04 -17.09 6.35
CA ARG A 562 23.70 -16.84 6.89
C ARG A 562 22.74 -18.02 6.71
N ALA A 563 22.78 -18.68 5.56
CA ALA A 563 21.97 -19.87 5.29
C ALA A 563 22.33 -21.01 6.25
N LEU A 564 23.63 -21.22 6.51
CA LEU A 564 24.11 -22.21 7.46
C LEU A 564 23.70 -21.89 8.90
N ASP A 565 23.82 -20.63 9.33
CA ASP A 565 23.38 -20.17 10.65
C ASP A 565 21.88 -20.38 10.85
N GLN A 566 21.06 -19.99 9.87
CA GLN A 566 19.62 -20.17 9.92
C GLN A 566 19.22 -21.66 9.94
N LEU A 567 19.93 -22.50 9.20
CA LEU A 567 19.75 -23.96 9.21
C LEU A 567 20.13 -24.59 10.57
N ASN A 568 21.17 -24.08 11.22
CA ASN A 568 21.53 -24.53 12.57
C ASN A 568 20.50 -24.06 13.61
N GLU A 569 19.94 -22.85 13.48
CA GLU A 569 18.89 -22.33 14.35
C GLU A 569 17.64 -23.22 14.32
N ILE A 570 17.12 -23.55 13.12
CA ILE A 570 15.93 -24.40 12.97
C ILE A 570 16.17 -25.81 13.54
N LYS A 571 17.36 -26.39 13.33
CA LYS A 571 17.71 -27.72 13.89
C LYS A 571 17.72 -27.69 15.42
N SER A 572 18.32 -26.66 16.02
CA SER A 572 18.33 -26.47 17.47
C SER A 572 16.92 -26.28 18.03
N LEU A 573 16.08 -25.48 17.37
CA LEU A 573 14.69 -25.27 17.77
C LEU A 573 13.87 -26.56 17.70
N ARG A 574 14.05 -27.35 16.63
CA ARG A 574 13.41 -28.67 16.47
C ARG A 574 13.78 -29.63 17.60
N GLU A 575 15.06 -29.66 17.99
CA GLU A 575 15.53 -30.49 19.10
C GLU A 575 14.87 -30.07 20.43
N LYS A 576 14.81 -28.76 20.73
CA LYS A 576 14.14 -28.23 21.92
C LYS A 576 12.66 -28.63 21.98
N LEU A 577 11.93 -28.49 20.87
CA LEU A 577 10.51 -28.86 20.80
C LEU A 577 10.28 -30.36 21.03
N THR A 578 11.25 -31.21 20.68
CA THR A 578 11.18 -32.66 20.91
C THR A 578 11.39 -33.00 22.39
N GLN A 579 12.22 -32.23 23.11
CA GLN A 579 12.45 -32.41 24.54
C GLN A 579 11.25 -31.98 25.41
N GLY A 580 10.34 -31.15 24.87
CA GLY A 580 9.16 -30.64 25.58
C GLY A 580 8.08 -31.68 25.92
N GLY A 581 8.18 -32.93 25.42
CA GLY A 581 7.39 -34.07 25.90
C GLY A 581 5.89 -34.08 25.57
N GLU A 582 5.38 -33.13 24.79
CA GLU A 582 3.96 -33.11 24.39
C GLU A 582 3.68 -34.00 23.17
N ASP A 583 3.07 -35.16 23.41
CA ASP A 583 2.71 -36.15 22.38
C ASP A 583 1.37 -35.87 21.69
N SER A 584 1.00 -34.59 21.53
CA SER A 584 -0.19 -34.23 20.78
C SER A 584 0.02 -34.54 19.30
N ARG A 585 -0.93 -35.27 18.68
CA ARG A 585 -0.90 -35.57 17.23
C ARG A 585 -0.69 -34.32 16.37
N ASN A 586 -1.23 -33.19 16.79
CA ASN A 586 -1.06 -31.92 16.07
C ASN A 586 0.38 -31.41 16.13
N VAL A 587 1.03 -31.52 17.30
CA VAL A 587 2.45 -31.13 17.48
C VAL A 587 3.34 -32.05 16.64
N GLN A 588 3.09 -33.36 16.66
CA GLN A 588 3.84 -34.33 15.84
C GLN A 588 3.73 -34.04 14.33
N GLN A 589 2.54 -33.68 13.83
CA GLN A 589 2.37 -33.28 12.44
C GLN A 589 3.15 -32.01 12.10
N GLN A 590 3.14 -31.02 12.99
CA GLN A 590 3.91 -29.79 12.80
C GLN A 590 5.42 -30.02 12.87
N LEU A 591 5.90 -30.91 13.74
CA LEU A 591 7.31 -31.32 13.81
C LEU A 591 7.75 -32.04 12.53
N SER A 592 6.92 -32.94 11.98
CA SER A 592 7.20 -33.58 10.69
C SER A 592 7.32 -32.57 9.55
N ASN A 593 6.50 -31.51 9.55
CA ASN A 593 6.63 -30.42 8.59
C ASN A 593 7.95 -29.64 8.76
N ILE A 594 8.41 -29.42 10.01
CA ILE A 594 9.71 -28.79 10.29
C ILE A 594 10.85 -29.68 9.79
N ASP A 595 10.80 -31.00 10.02
CA ASP A 595 11.80 -31.95 9.54
C ASP A 595 11.90 -31.92 8.01
N ARG A 596 10.75 -31.84 7.31
CA ARG A 596 10.73 -31.67 5.85
C ARG A 596 11.41 -30.37 5.43
N LEU A 597 11.15 -29.25 6.10
CA LEU A 597 11.78 -27.96 5.80
C LEU A 597 13.30 -27.97 6.05
N ILE A 598 13.75 -28.66 7.10
CA ILE A 598 15.19 -28.89 7.36
C ILE A 598 15.80 -29.68 6.19
N GLN A 599 15.18 -30.78 5.77
CA GLN A 599 15.69 -31.61 4.68
C GLN A 599 15.71 -30.85 3.34
N GLU A 600 14.66 -30.09 3.03
CA GLU A 600 14.60 -29.22 1.85
C GLU A 600 15.71 -28.15 1.90
N SER A 601 15.95 -27.56 3.06
CA SER A 601 17.01 -26.58 3.28
C SER A 601 18.41 -27.19 3.11
N GLU A 602 18.69 -28.35 3.70
CA GLU A 602 19.96 -29.07 3.52
C GLU A 602 20.21 -29.44 2.06
N THR A 603 19.16 -29.89 1.37
CA THR A 603 19.24 -30.24 -0.05
C THR A 603 19.59 -29.00 -0.88
N ALA A 604 18.88 -27.88 -0.69
CA ALA A 604 19.18 -26.62 -1.37
C ALA A 604 20.59 -26.11 -1.05
N PHE A 605 21.03 -26.20 0.21
CA PHE A 605 22.37 -25.80 0.65
C PHE A 605 23.45 -26.61 -0.07
N SER A 606 23.28 -27.93 -0.17
CA SER A 606 24.21 -28.81 -0.88
C SER A 606 24.27 -28.55 -2.40
N GLN A 607 23.21 -27.99 -2.97
CA GLN A 607 23.14 -27.58 -4.37
C GLN A 607 23.75 -26.19 -4.63
N GLY A 608 24.24 -25.50 -3.59
CA GLY A 608 24.76 -24.14 -3.69
C GLY A 608 23.67 -23.07 -3.80
N LYS A 609 22.39 -23.41 -3.59
CA LYS A 609 21.24 -22.50 -3.62
C LYS A 609 21.00 -21.92 -2.23
N PHE A 610 21.93 -21.09 -1.78
CA PHE A 610 21.97 -20.63 -0.40
C PHE A 610 20.76 -19.77 -0.02
N GLY A 611 20.25 -18.95 -0.95
CA GLY A 611 19.00 -18.19 -0.73
C GLY A 611 17.78 -19.08 -0.51
N GLU A 612 17.60 -20.13 -1.32
CA GLU A 612 16.52 -21.11 -1.13
C GLU A 612 16.69 -21.86 0.20
N ALA A 613 17.91 -22.29 0.52
CA ALA A 613 18.20 -22.96 1.78
C ALA A 613 17.83 -22.09 2.99
N PHE A 614 18.23 -20.82 2.98
CA PHE A 614 17.89 -19.83 4.00
C PHE A 614 16.37 -19.68 4.15
N GLY A 615 15.64 -19.52 3.05
CA GLY A 615 14.19 -19.36 3.07
C GLY A 615 13.45 -20.54 3.68
N ARG A 616 13.83 -21.77 3.31
CA ARG A 616 13.28 -23.01 3.89
C ARG A 616 13.54 -23.11 5.39
N ALA A 617 14.77 -22.80 5.81
CA ALA A 617 15.15 -22.81 7.23
C ALA A 617 14.40 -21.73 8.03
N ARG A 618 14.28 -20.52 7.49
CA ARG A 618 13.53 -19.42 8.12
C ARG A 618 12.04 -19.76 8.28
N ALA A 619 11.42 -20.35 7.27
CA ALA A 619 10.03 -20.79 7.33
C ALA A 619 9.80 -21.81 8.44
N GLY A 620 10.71 -22.78 8.58
CA GLY A 620 10.59 -23.79 9.64
C GLY A 620 10.94 -23.23 11.03
N THR A 621 11.86 -22.27 11.16
CA THR A 621 12.08 -21.52 12.41
C THR A 621 10.81 -20.78 12.84
N ALA A 622 10.15 -20.08 11.91
CA ALA A 622 8.91 -19.37 12.21
C ALA A 622 7.80 -20.33 12.68
N GLN A 623 7.66 -21.48 12.02
CA GLN A 623 6.74 -22.53 12.44
C GLN A 623 7.10 -23.09 13.83
N GLY A 624 8.38 -23.35 14.10
CA GLY A 624 8.84 -23.84 15.39
C GLY A 624 8.58 -22.86 16.53
N LYS A 625 8.85 -21.56 16.33
CA LYS A 625 8.58 -20.50 17.32
C LYS A 625 7.08 -20.36 17.60
N ALA A 626 6.22 -20.62 16.60
CA ALA A 626 4.79 -20.67 16.83
C ALA A 626 4.39 -21.83 17.76
N ILE A 627 4.95 -23.03 17.58
CA ILE A 627 4.72 -24.20 18.45
C ILE A 627 5.21 -23.91 19.88
N GLU A 628 6.42 -23.37 20.02
CA GLU A 628 7.02 -23.03 21.31
C GLU A 628 6.12 -22.08 22.12
N ARG A 629 5.53 -21.06 21.47
CA ARG A 629 4.58 -20.14 22.11
C ARG A 629 3.28 -20.81 22.55
N PHE A 630 2.85 -21.90 21.89
CA PHE A 630 1.70 -22.67 22.32
C PHE A 630 2.03 -23.55 23.53
N GLN A 631 3.21 -24.17 23.56
CA GLN A 631 3.67 -25.01 24.67
C GLN A 631 3.98 -24.20 25.93
N GLY A 632 4.50 -22.97 25.78
CA GLY A 632 4.89 -22.10 26.89
C GLY A 632 3.75 -21.41 27.63
N ARG A 633 2.48 -21.60 27.25
CA ARG A 633 1.34 -21.06 28.00
C ARG A 633 0.95 -22.05 29.10
N PRO A 634 1.27 -21.79 30.38
CA PRO A 634 0.79 -22.63 31.48
C PRO A 634 -0.75 -22.68 31.42
N GLU A 635 -1.32 -23.87 31.54
CA GLU A 635 -2.77 -24.05 31.59
C GLU A 635 -3.35 -23.28 32.80
N GLU A 636 -3.77 -22.03 32.60
CA GLU A 636 -4.60 -21.29 33.57
C GLU A 636 -6.04 -21.84 33.63
N ARG A 637 -6.29 -23.04 33.12
CA ARG A 637 -7.55 -23.78 33.28
C ARG A 637 -7.56 -24.52 34.61
N GLY A 638 -7.63 -23.80 35.72
CA GLY A 638 -7.66 -24.44 37.04
C GLY A 638 -8.17 -23.63 38.22
N ARG A 639 -8.60 -22.37 38.04
CA ARG A 639 -9.19 -21.58 39.14
C ARG A 639 -10.43 -20.83 38.68
N GLY A 640 -11.56 -21.53 38.66
CA GLY A 640 -12.85 -20.91 38.41
C GLY A 640 -13.97 -21.93 38.27
N GLY A 641 -14.30 -22.64 39.34
CA GLY A 641 -15.42 -23.59 39.32
C GLY A 641 -15.51 -24.51 40.53
N GLU A 642 -15.47 -23.97 41.76
CA GLU A 642 -16.03 -24.68 42.90
C GLU A 642 -17.54 -24.39 42.97
N GLY A 643 -18.35 -25.46 42.94
CA GLY A 643 -19.70 -25.43 43.54
C GLY A 643 -20.89 -25.57 42.59
N THR A 644 -21.08 -26.75 41.99
CA THR A 644 -22.44 -27.36 41.97
C THR A 644 -22.33 -28.87 41.74
N GLU A 645 -22.60 -29.62 42.80
CA GLU A 645 -22.81 -31.07 42.77
C GLU A 645 -23.91 -31.43 41.77
N GLN A 646 -23.63 -32.35 40.85
CA GLN A 646 -24.66 -33.20 40.27
C GLN A 646 -24.23 -34.67 40.28
N ARG A 647 -25.19 -35.47 40.74
CA ARG A 647 -25.10 -36.86 41.15
C ARG A 647 -24.81 -37.83 40.01
N LEU A 648 -24.04 -38.84 40.38
CA LEU A 648 -23.89 -40.15 39.74
C LEU A 648 -25.23 -40.82 39.42
N ILE A 649 -25.43 -41.23 38.16
CA ILE A 649 -26.20 -42.43 37.79
C ILE A 649 -25.44 -43.11 36.63
N GLY A 650 -25.13 -44.40 36.81
CA GLY A 650 -24.41 -45.25 35.86
C GLY A 650 -25.25 -45.70 34.65
N PRO A 651 -24.63 -46.39 33.68
CA PRO A 651 -25.22 -46.69 32.38
C PRO A 651 -26.07 -47.97 32.41
N PRO A 652 -27.15 -48.09 31.62
CA PRO A 652 -27.77 -49.38 31.34
C PRO A 652 -27.25 -49.98 30.02
N GLU A 653 -27.08 -51.30 30.04
CA GLU A 653 -26.76 -52.18 28.91
C GLU A 653 -27.90 -52.33 27.89
N PRO A 654 -27.61 -52.82 26.66
CA PRO A 654 -28.57 -52.90 25.57
C PRO A 654 -29.23 -54.29 25.45
N GLY A 655 -30.53 -54.33 25.15
CA GLY A 655 -31.15 -55.58 24.70
C GLY A 655 -32.67 -55.61 24.53
N LYS A 656 -33.07 -55.82 23.26
CA LYS A 656 -34.25 -56.55 22.76
C LYS A 656 -35.59 -55.81 22.52
N GLU A 657 -35.88 -55.73 21.21
CA GLU A 657 -37.10 -56.17 20.51
C GLU A 657 -38.50 -55.89 21.09
N GLY A 658 -39.36 -55.32 20.23
CA GLY A 658 -40.74 -55.81 20.08
C GLY A 658 -41.87 -54.78 20.17
N ALA A 659 -42.33 -54.34 18.99
CA ALA A 659 -43.73 -54.16 18.56
C ALA A 659 -44.75 -53.30 19.37
N GLU A 660 -45.42 -52.41 18.60
CA GLU A 660 -46.85 -52.08 18.66
C GLU A 660 -47.46 -51.36 19.90
N ARG A 661 -47.73 -50.05 19.78
CA ARG A 661 -49.09 -49.44 19.60
C ARG A 661 -49.18 -47.95 19.99
N ARG A 662 -49.88 -47.22 19.11
CA ARG A 662 -50.83 -46.10 19.30
C ARG A 662 -50.69 -45.13 20.49
N GLY A 663 -50.58 -43.85 20.11
CA GLY A 663 -51.51 -42.79 20.51
C GLY A 663 -51.28 -42.13 21.85
N GLU A 664 -50.92 -40.84 21.83
CA GLU A 664 -51.74 -39.75 22.39
C GLU A 664 -51.03 -38.41 22.17
N GLU A 665 -51.80 -37.46 21.65
CA GLU A 665 -51.48 -36.04 21.53
C GLU A 665 -51.57 -35.39 22.91
N GLU A 666 -50.57 -34.61 23.32
CA GLU A 666 -50.78 -33.55 24.31
C GLU A 666 -50.16 -32.24 23.85
N HIS A 667 -51.05 -31.29 23.57
CA HIS A 667 -50.79 -29.87 23.39
C HIS A 667 -50.29 -29.25 24.71
N PHE A 668 -49.12 -28.60 24.69
CA PHE A 668 -48.78 -27.57 25.68
C PHE A 668 -49.03 -26.19 25.08
N LEU A 669 -50.20 -25.64 25.37
CA LEU A 669 -50.50 -24.20 25.27
C LEU A 669 -49.77 -23.47 26.39
N ILE A 670 -48.94 -22.49 26.03
CA ILE A 670 -48.39 -21.51 26.98
C ILE A 670 -49.37 -20.35 27.08
N ASP A 671 -49.85 -20.11 28.30
CA ASP A 671 -50.75 -19.05 28.72
C ASP A 671 -50.07 -17.65 28.62
N PRO A 672 -50.58 -16.73 27.78
CA PRO A 672 -49.99 -15.40 27.58
C PRO A 672 -50.36 -14.36 28.65
N SER A 673 -51.04 -14.72 29.74
CA SER A 673 -51.54 -13.75 30.73
C SER A 673 -50.55 -13.35 31.85
N LYS A 674 -49.35 -13.94 31.92
CA LYS A 674 -48.32 -13.58 32.94
C LYS A 674 -47.23 -12.60 32.49
N ALA A 675 -47.31 -12.06 31.28
CA ALA A 675 -46.33 -11.09 30.76
C ALA A 675 -46.66 -9.61 31.06
N ARG A 676 -47.75 -9.31 31.78
CA ARG A 676 -48.27 -7.93 31.95
C ARG A 676 -48.04 -7.26 33.31
N GLU A 677 -47.38 -7.93 34.27
CA GLU A 677 -47.13 -7.36 35.61
C GLU A 677 -45.69 -6.86 35.87
N ARG A 678 -44.80 -6.86 34.87
CA ARG A 678 -43.40 -6.39 35.04
C ARG A 678 -43.05 -5.10 34.28
N LEU A 679 -44.05 -4.30 33.88
CA LEU A 679 -43.85 -3.04 33.13
C LEU A 679 -44.42 -1.79 33.83
N GLN A 680 -44.56 -1.80 35.16
CA GLN A 680 -44.92 -0.61 35.95
C GLN A 680 -43.85 -0.31 37.01
N GLU A 681 -42.62 0.01 36.59
CA GLU A 681 -41.67 0.70 37.48
C GLU A 681 -40.53 1.37 36.69
N PHE A 682 -40.87 2.25 35.74
CA PHE A 682 -39.92 3.23 35.20
C PHE A 682 -40.67 4.53 34.91
N GLN A 683 -40.56 5.49 35.81
CA GLN A 683 -40.96 6.88 35.55
C GLN A 683 -39.73 7.65 35.01
N PRO A 684 -39.84 8.33 33.86
CA PRO A 684 -38.80 9.26 33.39
C PRO A 684 -38.86 10.59 34.17
N PRO A 685 -37.73 11.32 34.32
CA PRO A 685 -37.73 12.64 34.93
C PRO A 685 -38.43 13.68 34.03
N LYS A 686 -39.12 14.63 34.67
CA LYS A 686 -39.92 15.70 34.03
C LYS A 686 -39.04 16.73 33.30
N PRO A 687 -39.54 17.34 32.20
CA PRO A 687 -38.84 18.41 31.49
C PRO A 687 -39.18 19.80 32.05
N GLY A 688 -38.17 20.67 32.15
CA GLY A 688 -38.33 22.13 32.19
C GLY A 688 -37.88 22.81 33.48
N GLU A 689 -36.64 23.34 33.47
CA GLU A 689 -36.24 24.61 34.12
C GLU A 689 -34.79 24.92 33.72
N PHE A 690 -34.61 25.66 32.60
CA PHE A 690 -33.34 26.29 32.27
C PHE A 690 -33.43 27.77 32.62
N GLN A 691 -32.68 28.19 33.63
CA GLN A 691 -32.40 29.60 33.89
C GLN A 691 -31.21 30.06 33.02
N PRO A 692 -31.22 31.31 32.51
CA PRO A 692 -30.17 31.80 31.62
C PRO A 692 -28.91 32.20 32.40
N LEU A 693 -27.74 31.79 31.91
CA LEU A 693 -26.45 32.23 32.42
C LEU A 693 -26.18 33.68 32.00
N GLN A 694 -26.02 34.55 32.99
CA GLN A 694 -25.43 35.89 32.82
C GLN A 694 -23.89 35.84 32.90
N PRO A 695 -23.18 36.79 32.27
CA PRO A 695 -21.73 36.78 32.17
C PRO A 695 -21.08 37.26 33.48
N ARG A 696 -19.95 36.63 33.87
CA ARG A 696 -19.13 37.08 34.99
C ARG A 696 -17.93 37.89 34.49
N GLU A 697 -17.99 39.20 34.73
CA GLU A 697 -16.84 40.06 34.90
C GLU A 697 -16.10 39.75 36.21
N GLY A 698 -14.80 40.06 36.26
CA GLY A 698 -13.86 39.61 37.29
C GLY A 698 -13.77 40.47 38.56
N THR A 699 -12.87 40.05 39.46
CA THR A 699 -12.06 40.83 40.45
C THR A 699 -11.37 39.82 41.41
N SER A 700 -10.04 39.70 41.40
CA SER A 700 -9.02 40.31 42.30
C SER A 700 -8.91 39.61 43.69
N LEU A 701 -7.76 39.05 44.10
CA LEU A 701 -6.63 39.60 44.92
C LEU A 701 -5.86 38.38 45.57
N PRO A 702 -4.74 38.51 46.35
CA PRO A 702 -3.63 39.50 46.43
C PRO A 702 -2.18 38.93 46.58
N GLY A 703 -1.18 39.80 46.32
CA GLY A 703 0.17 39.86 46.96
C GLY A 703 1.25 38.86 46.55
N GLU A 704 2.58 39.10 46.61
CA GLU A 704 3.50 40.26 46.51
C GLU A 704 4.92 39.69 46.78
N LEU A 705 5.97 40.30 46.19
CA LEU A 705 7.44 40.19 46.49
C LEU A 705 8.29 39.10 45.78
N PRO A 706 9.62 39.33 45.60
CA PRO A 706 10.23 40.46 44.89
C PRO A 706 11.33 40.02 43.88
N SER A 707 11.54 40.84 42.86
CA SER A 707 12.58 40.69 41.84
C SER A 707 13.97 41.03 42.38
N ARG A 708 14.96 40.15 42.19
CA ARG A 708 16.39 40.44 42.40
C ARG A 708 17.19 40.11 41.14
N ILE A 709 17.79 41.16 40.60
CA ILE A 709 18.69 41.20 39.45
C ILE A 709 20.06 40.62 39.85
N MET A 710 20.66 39.79 39.00
CA MET A 710 22.11 39.53 38.98
C MET A 710 22.66 39.50 37.54
N PRO A 711 23.91 39.94 37.33
CA PRO A 711 24.49 40.27 36.01
C PRO A 711 25.23 39.10 35.35
N PRO A 712 25.60 39.20 34.05
CA PRO A 712 26.42 38.21 33.38
C PRO A 712 27.93 38.44 33.58
N THR A 713 28.65 37.33 33.72
CA THR A 713 30.11 37.27 33.94
C THR A 713 30.87 37.31 32.62
N GLU A 714 31.93 38.12 32.58
CA GLU A 714 32.99 38.13 31.56
C GLU A 714 33.82 36.83 31.57
N SER A 715 34.33 36.42 30.40
CA SER A 715 35.65 35.79 30.33
C SER A 715 36.35 36.08 29.00
N THR A 716 37.61 36.42 29.15
CA THR A 716 38.64 37.01 28.29
C THR A 716 39.28 36.08 27.26
N LEU A 717 39.69 36.61 26.10
CA LEU A 717 40.94 36.28 25.35
C LEU A 717 41.36 37.49 24.43
N PRO A 718 42.64 37.60 23.98
CA PRO A 718 43.43 38.86 23.94
C PRO A 718 43.54 39.56 22.56
N PRO A 719 44.20 40.75 22.46
CA PRO A 719 43.95 41.75 21.42
C PRO A 719 44.96 41.74 20.26
N LEU A 720 44.50 42.16 19.08
CA LEU A 720 45.35 42.59 17.96
C LEU A 720 45.12 44.08 17.67
N GLN A 721 46.22 44.81 17.54
CA GLN A 721 46.31 46.26 17.45
C GLN A 721 45.85 46.78 16.08
N LEU A 722 45.00 47.82 16.10
CA LEU A 722 44.72 48.70 14.97
C LEU A 722 45.67 49.92 14.98
N LYS A 723 46.12 50.32 13.79
CA LYS A 723 46.65 51.65 13.48
C LYS A 723 45.61 52.43 12.67
N GLU A 724 45.34 53.65 13.13
CA GLU A 724 44.47 54.71 12.57
C GLU A 724 45.03 55.34 11.25
N PRO A 725 44.48 56.47 10.73
CA PRO A 725 43.12 56.69 10.19
C PRO A 725 43.15 57.47 8.85
N PHE A 726 42.00 57.67 8.18
CA PHE A 726 41.80 58.87 7.34
C PHE A 726 40.34 59.36 7.37
N GLN A 727 40.23 60.69 7.31
CA GLN A 727 39.09 61.57 7.58
C GLN A 727 38.20 61.87 6.33
N PRO A 728 37.08 62.65 6.47
CA PRO A 728 35.80 62.43 5.75
C PRO A 728 35.44 63.52 4.69
N THR A 729 34.13 63.68 4.42
CA THR A 729 33.37 64.75 3.69
C THR A 729 33.13 64.52 2.17
N GLN A 730 31.99 64.82 1.48
CA GLN A 730 30.85 65.75 1.65
C GLN A 730 29.53 65.27 0.96
N GLN A 731 28.45 66.01 1.26
CA GLN A 731 27.06 66.00 0.76
C GLN A 731 26.83 66.20 -0.76
N PRO A 732 25.60 65.97 -1.30
CA PRO A 732 25.31 65.97 -2.73
C PRO A 732 24.81 67.33 -3.27
N GLN A 733 25.17 67.65 -4.52
CA GLN A 733 24.58 68.73 -5.31
C GLN A 733 23.89 68.20 -6.58
N GLN A 734 22.72 68.76 -6.88
CA GLN A 734 21.96 68.65 -8.12
C GLN A 734 22.70 69.26 -9.30
N PHE A 735 22.56 68.70 -10.52
CA PHE A 735 22.44 69.46 -11.78
C PHE A 735 21.77 68.62 -12.89
N GLN A 736 21.05 69.32 -13.77
CA GLN A 736 20.22 68.83 -14.89
C GLN A 736 21.03 68.53 -16.19
N PRO A 737 20.43 68.45 -17.40
CA PRO A 737 20.40 67.24 -18.23
C PRO A 737 21.29 67.32 -19.48
N VAL A 738 21.63 66.17 -20.08
CA VAL A 738 22.25 66.11 -21.42
C VAL A 738 21.46 65.19 -22.34
N GLN A 739 21.33 65.66 -23.58
CA GLN A 739 20.53 65.22 -24.71
C GLN A 739 21.05 63.94 -25.43
N PRO A 740 20.31 63.41 -26.44
CA PRO A 740 20.07 61.97 -26.60
C PRO A 740 21.09 61.27 -27.50
N THR A 741 21.32 59.98 -27.24
CA THR A 741 22.07 59.09 -28.11
C THR A 741 21.15 57.99 -28.68
N GLN A 742 20.94 58.09 -29.98
CA GLN A 742 20.73 57.06 -31.01
C GLN A 742 19.93 55.78 -30.69
N GLN A 743 18.79 55.71 -31.40
CA GLN A 743 18.06 54.56 -31.93
C GLN A 743 18.65 53.16 -31.66
N ILE A 744 17.96 52.39 -30.82
CA ILE A 744 17.97 50.93 -30.85
C ILE A 744 16.69 50.48 -31.56
N GLN A 745 16.87 49.57 -32.50
CA GLN A 745 15.85 49.04 -33.41
C GLN A 745 14.71 48.36 -32.66
N GLN A 746 13.52 48.51 -33.25
CA GLN A 746 12.27 47.88 -32.87
C GLN A 746 12.44 46.36 -32.77
N THR A 747 12.11 45.79 -31.62
CA THR A 747 11.86 44.36 -31.48
C THR A 747 10.50 44.03 -32.11
N GLU A 748 10.51 43.02 -32.98
CA GLU A 748 9.35 42.50 -33.72
C GLU A 748 8.26 41.95 -32.78
N PRO A 749 6.98 42.03 -33.17
CA PRO A 749 5.89 41.44 -32.40
C PRO A 749 5.88 39.91 -32.52
N ILE A 750 5.64 39.26 -31.38
CA ILE A 750 5.43 37.82 -31.23
C ILE A 750 4.34 37.36 -32.22
N GLN A 751 4.70 36.41 -33.10
CA GLN A 751 3.78 35.84 -34.07
C GLN A 751 2.61 35.12 -33.39
N GLN A 752 1.41 35.51 -33.80
CA GLN A 752 0.17 34.79 -33.56
C GLN A 752 0.24 33.40 -34.21
N PHE A 753 -0.18 32.37 -33.45
CA PHE A 753 -0.40 31.03 -33.97
C PHE A 753 -1.41 31.06 -35.13
N GLN A 754 -1.01 30.52 -36.29
CA GLN A 754 -1.93 30.35 -37.42
C GLN A 754 -2.87 29.14 -37.19
N PRO A 755 -4.13 29.22 -37.63
CA PRO A 755 -5.05 28.09 -37.62
C PRO A 755 -4.66 27.05 -38.68
N ILE A 756 -4.82 25.77 -38.32
CA ILE A 756 -4.60 24.60 -39.17
C ILE A 756 -5.45 24.71 -40.44
N GLN A 757 -4.81 24.61 -41.61
CA GLN A 757 -5.49 24.64 -42.90
C GLN A 757 -6.41 23.43 -43.08
N GLN A 758 -7.63 23.72 -43.56
CA GLN A 758 -8.59 22.74 -44.05
C GLN A 758 -8.01 21.98 -45.26
N PHE A 759 -8.11 20.65 -45.24
CA PHE A 759 -7.77 19.79 -46.37
C PHE A 759 -8.68 20.08 -47.58
N GLN A 760 -8.08 20.31 -48.75
CA GLN A 760 -8.80 20.34 -50.03
C GLN A 760 -9.01 18.92 -50.59
N PRO A 761 -10.14 18.65 -51.28
CA PRO A 761 -10.40 17.36 -51.90
C PRO A 761 -9.57 17.16 -53.18
N ILE A 762 -9.02 15.97 -53.33
CA ILE A 762 -8.24 15.54 -54.50
C ILE A 762 -9.16 15.44 -55.72
N GLN A 763 -8.76 16.09 -56.82
CA GLN A 763 -9.46 16.07 -58.10
C GLN A 763 -9.33 14.71 -58.82
N GLN A 764 -10.45 14.32 -59.44
CA GLN A 764 -10.56 13.23 -60.40
C GLN A 764 -9.66 13.46 -61.62
N THR A 765 -8.85 12.46 -61.98
CA THR A 765 -8.23 12.38 -63.32
C THR A 765 -8.97 11.37 -64.18
N GLN A 766 -9.27 11.80 -65.41
CA GLN A 766 -9.91 11.04 -66.48
C GLN A 766 -8.89 10.28 -67.37
N PRO A 767 -9.34 9.38 -68.28
CA PRO A 767 -8.62 8.15 -68.64
C PRO A 767 -7.95 8.19 -70.02
N THR A 768 -6.94 7.34 -70.24
CA THR A 768 -6.46 7.02 -71.59
C THR A 768 -6.07 5.55 -71.76
N GLN A 769 -6.95 4.86 -72.50
CA GLN A 769 -6.79 3.83 -73.55
C GLN A 769 -5.61 2.84 -73.62
N GLN A 770 -6.03 1.56 -73.70
CA GLN A 770 -5.69 0.49 -74.67
C GLN A 770 -4.22 0.07 -74.89
N PHE A 771 -3.92 -1.21 -74.63
CA PHE A 771 -3.45 -2.16 -75.65
C PHE A 771 -3.64 -3.62 -75.20
N GLN A 772 -3.62 -4.54 -76.17
CA GLN A 772 -4.31 -5.83 -76.24
C GLN A 772 -3.51 -7.06 -75.74
N ALA A 773 -4.28 -8.03 -75.22
CA ALA A 773 -4.27 -9.49 -75.41
C ALA A 773 -2.98 -10.36 -75.34
N SER A 774 -3.01 -11.35 -74.44
CA SER A 774 -2.69 -12.77 -74.73
C SER A 774 -3.34 -13.71 -73.69
N GLU A 775 -4.04 -14.75 -74.16
CA GLU A 775 -4.70 -15.86 -73.43
C GLU A 775 -3.70 -17.02 -73.06
N PRO A 776 -4.11 -18.22 -72.56
CA PRO A 776 -4.82 -18.53 -71.30
C PRO A 776 -4.25 -19.75 -70.48
N ALA A 777 -4.79 -19.91 -69.24
CA ALA A 777 -5.05 -21.16 -68.47
C ALA A 777 -3.90 -21.92 -67.74
N PRO A 778 -4.17 -22.78 -66.71
CA PRO A 778 -5.48 -23.19 -66.16
C PRO A 778 -5.64 -23.10 -64.61
N THR A 779 -6.93 -23.22 -64.26
CA THR A 779 -7.60 -23.47 -62.98
C THR A 779 -7.02 -24.57 -62.09
N GLN A 780 -6.98 -24.31 -60.77
CA GLN A 780 -7.24 -25.31 -59.73
C GLN A 780 -8.16 -24.77 -58.63
N SER A 781 -9.03 -25.67 -58.20
CA SER A 781 -10.26 -25.53 -57.43
C SER A 781 -10.06 -25.29 -55.93
N ALA A 782 -10.96 -24.49 -55.35
CA ALA A 782 -11.16 -24.34 -53.91
C ALA A 782 -11.80 -25.59 -53.25
N PRO A 783 -11.48 -25.90 -51.99
CA PRO A 783 -12.31 -26.72 -51.12
C PRO A 783 -13.35 -25.87 -50.34
N PRO A 784 -14.53 -26.43 -50.00
CA PRO A 784 -15.64 -25.72 -49.36
C PRO A 784 -15.42 -25.42 -47.86
N PRO A 785 -16.13 -24.40 -47.32
CA PRO A 785 -16.01 -23.99 -45.92
C PRO A 785 -16.68 -24.97 -44.93
N PRO A 786 -16.18 -25.06 -43.69
CA PRO A 786 -16.78 -25.90 -42.65
C PRO A 786 -18.14 -25.33 -42.15
N PRO A 787 -19.06 -26.21 -41.68
CA PRO A 787 -20.38 -25.81 -41.21
C PRO A 787 -20.34 -25.06 -39.87
N PRO A 788 -21.35 -24.22 -39.58
CA PRO A 788 -21.36 -23.32 -38.43
C PRO A 788 -21.55 -24.08 -37.11
N SER A 789 -20.62 -23.86 -36.17
CA SER A 789 -20.71 -24.28 -34.79
C SER A 789 -21.84 -23.53 -34.07
N GLY A 790 -22.81 -24.30 -33.58
CA GLY A 790 -23.94 -23.82 -32.81
C GLY A 790 -23.51 -23.14 -31.50
N SER A 791 -24.12 -22.01 -31.24
CA SER A 791 -23.99 -21.21 -30.04
C SER A 791 -24.57 -21.93 -28.82
N ILE A 792 -23.77 -22.05 -27.76
CA ILE A 792 -24.12 -22.55 -26.41
C ILE A 792 -25.27 -21.75 -25.75
N PHE A 793 -25.67 -20.62 -26.34
CA PHE A 793 -26.77 -19.78 -25.86
C PHE A 793 -28.19 -20.31 -26.16
N GLU A 794 -28.37 -21.26 -27.08
CA GLU A 794 -29.70 -21.84 -27.41
C GLU A 794 -30.13 -22.96 -26.44
N VAL A 795 -29.22 -23.55 -25.68
CA VAL A 795 -29.53 -24.63 -24.73
C VAL A 795 -30.13 -24.08 -23.41
N PHE A 796 -29.81 -22.84 -23.02
CA PHE A 796 -30.34 -22.24 -21.80
C PHE A 796 -31.76 -21.69 -21.90
N LYS A 797 -32.32 -21.55 -23.12
CA LYS A 797 -33.64 -20.95 -23.33
C LYS A 797 -34.81 -21.96 -23.31
N ARG A 798 -34.53 -23.25 -23.05
CA ARG A 798 -35.54 -24.32 -22.98
C ARG A 798 -35.73 -24.94 -21.59
N LEU A 799 -35.15 -24.35 -20.54
CA LEU A 799 -35.27 -24.83 -19.15
C LEU A 799 -35.64 -23.73 -18.14
N TYR A 800 -36.36 -22.70 -18.57
CA TYR A 800 -37.08 -21.76 -17.70
C TYR A 800 -38.47 -21.47 -18.25
#